data_AF-A0A2N3HS56-F1
#
_entry.id   AF-A0A2N3HS56-F1
#
_cell.length_a   1.000
_cell.length_b   1.000
_cell.length_c   1.000
_cell.angle_alpha   90.00
_cell.angle_beta   90.00
_cell.angle_gamma   90.00
#
_symmetry.space_group_name_H-M   'P 1'
#
loop_
_entity.id
_entity.type
_entity.pdbx_description
1 polymer ?
#
loop_
_entity_poly.entity_id
_entity_poly.type
_entity_poly.pdbx_seq_one_letter_code
_entity_poly.pdbx_strand_id
1 'polypeptide(L)'
;MFMSLSFRNIRFFKLLFVIFFLMFSSYHTKAIRKSDRLKRKADKAAQYFVEEASKDFVYSFQYDSLQIDSEQKQIVLFMNSVFSYIPFRPESVLKYKNDFKEDLGRKFKDYSIRMESMGQEISDLIPNFYRGGMVALDKGRLNKNAEVAHALVRNLNAGIAPEFGLKNKHIALWHSHGWYYENTLDRWEWQRARVFCTVEDLWTMEFVVPYIAPMLENSGANVLFPRERDIQKNEVIVDADWSSKGSECIVDASVWGLNSQAGFANKYPFYLEGENPFELGHSYQVEAGTNESAIAKYLPYFSEKGEYAVYVSYSDDEDNVNDAHYTVYHTGGKTEFVVNQSMGGKTWIYLGTFLFDKGRNPEKGRLELSNESKEVGKWISADAVRFGGGMGNIARGNPDELKALKKQRAEFGFKMDTAIWQKYTSNRPRYQEAARYYLQYAGMPDSLVYSINKDYEADYSNRGKDAAKFQKREVGKTDYKDDYMSRGEWVDYLIGAPSGPTKNPTVKGLGIPVDMALAFHTDAGFTPNDSIIGSLAIYSTTRDNDCFPNGQSKWASRDLTDIIQSQVVEDIRSKYEPKWTRRGMWNKQYSEAYRPKVPTMLSELMSHQNFADMYQAMDPKFKFDVSRAYYKGILKFLSSQDGRDYVVQPLPVDHFQIRETEKGILLAWKPVADELEATANATSYKVYTRIEEEGFDNGIESFEPEYRIENCKPGVIYSFKVTALNKGGESFDSEILSYCKAKNGKKPVLIVNGFDRLTAPQGFDDGKLAGFKSSEDEGVAYKRNIAYVGDQYDFDRKSVWLDDDASGHGSSYADQEERIIPGNSFDYPFVHGLAVRDNGFGFVSMSDEAFEELNWEAQEFSVLDLIFGEEKTSKRMYGKENKDFTIYTPEMREAIRKYLLDKNAKLILSGAYVGTDLELCGDSLAKSFAENELHYQFRTNYGSKLGKVSHTNEVRNNFTGEYQFVTGYSSVIYKVEAPDAIEPFGENAKVLLRYSGNNKSAGVLYNGKYQSVILGFPLETLETKAYRNELMKQILQFFNQ
;
A
#
# COMPACT_ATOMS: atom_id res chain seq x y z
N MET A 1 86.29 -72.07 11.93
CA MET A 1 86.25 -72.99 10.77
C MET A 1 84.78 -73.09 10.34
N PHE A 2 84.53 -72.90 9.05
CA PHE A 2 83.30 -73.22 8.30
C PHE A 2 82.04 -72.34 8.42
N MET A 3 82.09 -71.29 7.60
CA MET A 3 81.17 -70.90 6.53
C MET A 3 80.13 -71.93 6.04
N SER A 4 79.00 -71.36 5.58
CA SER A 4 78.17 -71.77 4.43
C SER A 4 76.91 -72.59 4.72
N LEU A 5 75.75 -71.92 4.63
CA LEU A 5 74.59 -72.30 3.81
C LEU A 5 73.42 -71.37 4.16
N SER A 6 73.26 -70.26 3.42
CA SER A 6 71.98 -69.62 3.08
C SER A 6 72.21 -68.17 2.59
N PHE A 7 72.88 -68.00 1.45
CA PHE A 7 73.04 -66.67 0.83
C PHE A 7 72.43 -66.56 -0.58
N ARG A 8 71.65 -67.56 -1.03
CA ARG A 8 70.97 -67.50 -2.33
C ARG A 8 69.52 -66.99 -2.29
N ASN A 9 68.82 -67.06 -1.15
CA ASN A 9 67.42 -66.59 -1.07
C ASN A 9 67.27 -65.10 -0.66
N ILE A 10 68.26 -64.51 0.01
CA ILE A 10 68.15 -63.13 0.52
C ILE A 10 68.32 -62.09 -0.60
N ARG A 11 69.15 -62.35 -1.62
CA ARG A 11 69.31 -61.43 -2.75
C ARG A 11 68.08 -61.39 -3.66
N PHE A 12 67.40 -62.53 -3.85
CA PHE A 12 66.18 -62.61 -4.67
C PHE A 12 65.01 -61.91 -3.98
N PHE A 13 64.81 -62.11 -2.68
CA PHE A 13 63.79 -61.41 -1.90
C PHE A 13 64.06 -59.90 -1.74
N LYS A 14 65.32 -59.48 -1.58
CA LYS A 14 65.66 -58.03 -1.55
C LYS A 14 65.43 -57.35 -2.90
N LEU A 15 65.70 -58.02 -4.02
CA LEU A 15 65.42 -57.48 -5.34
C LEU A 15 63.91 -57.39 -5.61
N LEU A 16 63.13 -58.40 -5.22
CA LEU A 16 61.66 -58.35 -5.30
C LEU A 16 61.08 -57.26 -4.40
N PHE A 17 61.58 -57.08 -3.17
CA PHE A 17 61.13 -56.05 -2.25
C PHE A 17 61.45 -54.64 -2.76
N VAL A 18 62.65 -54.42 -3.32
CA VAL A 18 63.03 -53.13 -3.93
C VAL A 18 62.21 -52.84 -5.20
N ILE A 19 61.93 -53.85 -6.03
CA ILE A 19 61.04 -53.69 -7.20
C ILE A 19 59.60 -53.42 -6.74
N PHE A 20 59.11 -54.09 -5.71
CA PHE A 20 57.77 -53.87 -5.14
C PHE A 20 57.65 -52.48 -4.50
N PHE A 21 58.68 -52.00 -3.81
CA PHE A 21 58.73 -50.66 -3.20
C PHE A 21 58.91 -49.55 -4.25
N LEU A 22 59.70 -49.80 -5.31
CA LEU A 22 59.82 -48.89 -6.46
C LEU A 22 58.53 -48.87 -7.29
N MET A 23 57.82 -49.99 -7.43
CA MET A 23 56.49 -50.04 -8.03
C MET A 23 55.48 -49.32 -7.15
N PHE A 24 55.40 -49.58 -5.83
CA PHE A 24 54.48 -48.88 -4.93
C PHE A 24 54.73 -47.36 -4.86
N SER A 25 55.99 -46.92 -4.81
CA SER A 25 56.34 -45.49 -4.84
C SER A 25 56.08 -44.83 -6.19
N SER A 26 56.26 -45.54 -7.31
CA SER A 26 55.89 -45.05 -8.65
C SER A 26 54.38 -45.11 -8.93
N TYR A 27 53.63 -46.04 -8.33
CA TYR A 27 52.17 -46.06 -8.31
C TYR A 27 51.60 -44.94 -7.44
N HIS A 28 52.16 -44.69 -6.24
CA HIS A 28 51.73 -43.57 -5.38
C HIS A 28 52.03 -42.22 -6.02
N THR A 29 53.22 -42.01 -6.59
CA THR A 29 53.56 -40.75 -7.28
C THR A 29 52.78 -40.55 -8.58
N LYS A 30 52.45 -41.62 -9.34
CA LYS A 30 51.52 -41.53 -10.48
C LYS A 30 50.08 -41.26 -10.04
N ALA A 31 49.62 -41.84 -8.94
CA ALA A 31 48.28 -41.60 -8.38
C ALA A 31 48.15 -40.15 -7.87
N ILE A 32 49.16 -39.62 -7.16
CA ILE A 32 49.21 -38.22 -6.71
C ILE A 32 49.26 -37.27 -7.92
N ARG A 33 50.14 -37.51 -8.91
CA ARG A 33 50.18 -36.69 -10.14
C ARG A 33 48.89 -36.77 -10.98
N LYS A 34 48.20 -37.91 -10.99
CA LYS A 34 46.91 -38.09 -11.68
C LYS A 34 45.79 -37.37 -10.92
N SER A 35 45.79 -37.42 -9.59
CA SER A 35 44.89 -36.67 -8.70
C SER A 35 45.06 -35.16 -8.89
N ASP A 36 46.30 -34.66 -8.84
CA ASP A 36 46.61 -33.23 -9.09
C ASP A 36 46.18 -32.76 -10.48
N ARG A 37 46.33 -33.61 -11.51
CA ARG A 37 45.91 -33.29 -12.88
C ARG A 37 44.40 -33.27 -13.04
N LEU A 38 43.68 -34.16 -12.34
CA LEU A 38 42.22 -34.17 -12.33
C LEU A 38 41.69 -32.95 -11.57
N LYS A 39 42.27 -32.62 -10.41
CA LYS A 39 41.93 -31.44 -9.63
C LYS A 39 42.14 -30.15 -10.42
N ARG A 40 43.31 -29.93 -11.02
CA ARG A 40 43.55 -28.76 -11.90
C ARG A 40 42.58 -28.65 -13.07
N LYS A 41 42.14 -29.78 -13.63
CA LYS A 41 41.15 -29.78 -14.71
C LYS A 41 39.78 -29.33 -14.18
N ALA A 42 39.37 -29.86 -13.03
CA ALA A 42 38.12 -29.48 -12.39
C ALA A 42 38.13 -28.03 -11.92
N ASP A 43 39.24 -27.53 -11.37
CA ASP A 43 39.42 -26.12 -10.99
C ASP A 43 39.27 -25.20 -12.21
N LYS A 44 39.91 -25.53 -13.34
CA LYS A 44 39.77 -24.74 -14.58
C LYS A 44 38.32 -24.75 -15.11
N ALA A 45 37.65 -25.89 -15.04
CA ALA A 45 36.23 -26.00 -15.41
C ALA A 45 35.34 -25.16 -14.48
N ALA A 46 35.61 -25.17 -13.17
CA ALA A 46 34.87 -24.38 -12.19
C ALA A 46 35.04 -22.88 -12.43
N GLN A 47 36.27 -22.42 -12.69
CA GLN A 47 36.55 -21.02 -13.05
C GLN A 47 35.75 -20.60 -14.29
N TYR A 48 35.82 -21.40 -15.36
CA TYR A 48 35.10 -21.11 -16.59
C TYR A 48 33.57 -21.10 -16.38
N PHE A 49 33.03 -22.12 -15.71
CA PHE A 49 31.61 -22.18 -15.37
C PHE A 49 31.13 -20.92 -14.63
N VAL A 50 31.89 -20.49 -13.63
CA VAL A 50 31.56 -19.32 -12.80
C VAL A 50 31.60 -18.02 -13.62
N GLU A 51 32.61 -17.87 -14.49
CA GLU A 51 32.72 -16.72 -15.40
C GLU A 51 31.53 -16.65 -16.35
N GLU A 52 31.16 -17.77 -16.98
CA GLU A 52 30.01 -17.85 -17.88
C GLU A 52 28.68 -17.63 -17.14
N ALA A 53 28.48 -18.29 -16.00
CA ALA A 53 27.26 -18.16 -15.21
C ALA A 53 27.04 -16.72 -14.70
N SER A 54 28.11 -15.94 -14.53
CA SER A 54 28.02 -14.55 -14.05
C SER A 54 27.59 -13.54 -15.11
N LYS A 55 27.64 -13.87 -16.41
CA LYS A 55 27.44 -12.89 -17.50
C LYS A 55 26.06 -12.25 -17.52
N ASP A 56 25.04 -13.01 -17.12
CA ASP A 56 23.64 -12.57 -17.17
C ASP A 56 23.13 -12.02 -15.82
N PHE A 57 24.02 -11.81 -14.84
CA PHE A 57 23.67 -11.39 -13.49
C PHE A 57 24.36 -10.09 -13.08
N VAL A 58 23.67 -9.33 -12.23
CA VAL A 58 24.21 -8.07 -11.66
C VAL A 58 25.42 -8.32 -10.74
N TYR A 59 25.54 -9.53 -10.19
CA TYR A 59 26.62 -9.90 -9.32
C TYR A 59 27.51 -10.96 -9.97
N SER A 60 28.82 -10.84 -9.74
CA SER A 60 29.77 -11.88 -10.12
C SER A 60 29.76 -13.02 -9.11
N PHE A 61 29.60 -14.24 -9.61
CA PHE A 61 29.71 -15.45 -8.80
C PHE A 61 31.17 -15.81 -8.55
N GLN A 62 31.42 -16.54 -7.47
CA GLN A 62 32.72 -17.15 -7.17
C GLN A 62 32.49 -18.54 -6.59
N TYR A 63 33.44 -19.46 -6.81
CA TYR A 63 33.47 -20.71 -6.09
C TYR A 63 34.54 -20.64 -4.98
N ASP A 64 34.17 -21.09 -3.80
CA ASP A 64 35.04 -21.08 -2.61
C ASP A 64 36.00 -22.27 -2.65
N SER A 65 35.50 -23.45 -3.01
CA SER A 65 36.31 -24.67 -3.12
C SER A 65 35.65 -25.76 -3.97
N LEU A 66 36.41 -26.80 -4.29
CA LEU A 66 35.94 -27.97 -5.04
C LEU A 66 36.49 -29.25 -4.42
N GLN A 67 35.61 -30.24 -4.26
CA GLN A 67 35.94 -31.58 -3.76
C GLN A 67 35.63 -32.63 -4.82
N ILE A 68 36.57 -33.57 -5.03
CA ILE A 68 36.41 -34.71 -5.93
C ILE A 68 36.47 -35.98 -5.10
N ASP A 69 35.34 -36.68 -5.00
CA ASP A 69 35.29 -38.04 -4.48
C ASP A 69 35.40 -39.02 -5.65
N SER A 70 36.58 -39.62 -5.78
CA SER A 70 36.84 -40.58 -6.85
C SER A 70 36.25 -41.97 -6.56
N GLU A 71 35.94 -42.29 -5.31
CA GLU A 71 35.36 -43.58 -4.91
C GLU A 71 33.85 -43.59 -5.18
N GLN A 72 33.16 -42.52 -4.75
CA GLN A 72 31.73 -42.34 -4.98
C GLN A 72 31.41 -41.76 -6.36
N LYS A 73 32.44 -41.39 -7.14
CA LYS A 73 32.31 -40.65 -8.40
C LYS A 73 31.40 -39.44 -8.25
N GLN A 74 31.75 -38.55 -7.32
CA GLN A 74 31.03 -37.31 -7.07
C GLN A 74 31.98 -36.12 -7.10
N ILE A 75 31.51 -35.00 -7.65
CA ILE A 75 32.17 -33.70 -7.53
C ILE A 75 31.23 -32.78 -6.77
N VAL A 76 31.74 -32.16 -5.71
CA VAL A 76 31.04 -31.12 -4.96
C VAL A 76 31.70 -29.78 -5.28
N LEU A 77 30.93 -28.85 -5.83
CA LEU A 77 31.35 -27.48 -6.08
C LEU A 77 30.73 -26.58 -5.00
N PHE A 78 31.58 -25.96 -4.18
CA PHE A 78 31.16 -25.03 -3.13
C PHE A 78 31.21 -23.61 -3.67
N MET A 79 30.04 -23.02 -3.85
CA MET A 79 29.82 -21.67 -4.36
C MET A 79 29.70 -20.67 -3.21
N ASN A 80 30.16 -19.44 -3.44
CA ASN A 80 29.97 -18.36 -2.49
C ASN A 80 28.48 -18.05 -2.29
N SER A 81 28.16 -17.23 -1.27
CA SER A 81 26.77 -16.91 -0.93
C SER A 81 26.03 -16.10 -2.00
N VAL A 82 26.73 -15.38 -2.88
CA VAL A 82 26.11 -14.61 -3.97
C VAL A 82 25.38 -15.52 -4.96
N PHE A 83 25.87 -16.74 -5.18
CA PHE A 83 25.20 -17.71 -6.04
C PHE A 83 23.79 -18.10 -5.53
N SER A 84 23.55 -17.99 -4.21
CA SER A 84 22.22 -18.24 -3.61
C SER A 84 21.15 -17.19 -3.95
N TYR A 85 21.56 -16.04 -4.50
CA TYR A 85 20.64 -14.96 -4.93
C TYR A 85 19.85 -15.34 -6.16
N ILE A 86 20.25 -16.41 -6.86
CA ILE A 86 19.48 -16.97 -7.96
C ILE A 86 18.16 -17.54 -7.40
N PRO A 87 17.00 -17.19 -7.99
CA PRO A 87 15.73 -17.84 -7.69
C PRO A 87 15.73 -19.24 -8.33
N PHE A 88 16.35 -20.21 -7.67
CA PHE A 88 16.47 -21.56 -8.22
C PHE A 88 15.09 -22.20 -8.46
N ARG A 89 14.98 -22.91 -9.59
CA ARG A 89 13.85 -23.75 -9.98
C ARG A 89 14.39 -25.13 -10.41
N PRO A 90 13.58 -26.20 -10.44
CA PRO A 90 14.06 -27.53 -10.81
C PRO A 90 14.85 -27.56 -12.13
N GLU A 91 14.37 -26.85 -13.14
CA GLU A 91 14.99 -26.71 -14.45
C GLU A 91 16.31 -25.91 -14.42
N SER A 92 16.37 -24.82 -13.64
CA SER A 92 17.57 -24.01 -13.55
C SER A 92 18.69 -24.74 -12.81
N VAL A 93 18.37 -25.48 -11.74
CA VAL A 93 19.32 -26.33 -11.02
C VAL A 93 19.89 -27.41 -11.93
N LEU A 94 19.03 -28.08 -12.71
CA LEU A 94 19.48 -29.09 -13.66
C LEU A 94 20.40 -28.48 -14.72
N LYS A 95 20.04 -27.29 -15.23
CA LYS A 95 20.87 -26.54 -16.19
C LYS A 95 22.27 -26.27 -15.62
N TYR A 96 22.39 -25.63 -14.46
CA TYR A 96 23.71 -25.32 -13.89
C TYR A 96 24.57 -26.57 -13.64
N LYS A 97 23.95 -27.64 -13.12
CA LYS A 97 24.67 -28.93 -12.93
C LYS A 97 25.15 -29.52 -14.24
N ASN A 98 24.36 -29.42 -15.31
CA ASN A 98 24.73 -29.92 -16.64
C ASN A 98 25.82 -29.06 -17.30
N ASP A 99 25.69 -27.72 -17.24
CA ASP A 99 26.68 -26.78 -17.77
C ASP A 99 28.06 -27.06 -17.16
N PHE A 100 28.14 -27.14 -15.82
CA PHE A 100 29.39 -27.47 -15.15
C PHE A 100 29.90 -28.88 -15.49
N LYS A 101 28.99 -29.86 -15.65
CA LYS A 101 29.37 -31.22 -16.07
C LYS A 101 29.94 -31.25 -17.49
N GLU A 102 29.43 -30.41 -18.38
CA GLU A 102 29.96 -30.24 -19.74
C GLU A 102 31.37 -29.65 -19.71
N ASP A 103 31.58 -28.59 -18.91
CA ASP A 103 32.89 -27.94 -18.74
C ASP A 103 33.95 -28.88 -18.17
N LEU A 104 33.55 -29.78 -17.27
CA LEU A 104 34.41 -30.85 -16.72
C LEU A 104 34.86 -31.84 -17.81
N GLY A 105 34.02 -32.06 -18.82
CA GLY A 105 34.28 -32.89 -20.00
C GLY A 105 34.40 -34.40 -19.73
N ARG A 106 34.68 -35.18 -20.80
CA ARG A 106 34.57 -36.66 -20.84
C ARG A 106 35.21 -37.46 -19.69
N LYS A 107 36.21 -36.92 -18.98
CA LYS A 107 36.88 -37.61 -17.86
C LYS A 107 36.00 -37.74 -16.62
N PHE A 108 35.03 -36.85 -16.45
CA PHE A 108 34.10 -36.82 -15.33
C PHE A 108 32.66 -37.17 -15.76
N LYS A 109 32.48 -37.77 -16.95
CA LYS A 109 31.15 -38.10 -17.50
C LYS A 109 30.29 -38.96 -16.57
N ASP A 110 30.93 -39.88 -15.84
CA ASP A 110 30.28 -40.84 -14.94
C ASP A 110 30.20 -40.29 -13.50
N TYR A 111 30.64 -39.04 -13.27
CA TYR A 111 30.54 -38.40 -11.97
C TYR A 111 29.17 -37.72 -11.81
N SER A 112 28.63 -37.79 -10.60
CA SER A 112 27.51 -36.96 -10.16
C SER A 112 28.02 -35.58 -9.73
N ILE A 113 27.20 -34.56 -9.95
CA ILE A 113 27.52 -33.18 -9.57
C ILE A 113 26.60 -32.76 -8.42
N ARG A 114 27.22 -32.30 -7.34
CA ARG A 114 26.56 -31.60 -6.25
C ARG A 114 27.08 -30.17 -6.23
N MET A 115 26.17 -29.21 -6.13
CA MET A 115 26.54 -27.80 -6.00
C MET A 115 25.97 -27.29 -4.69
N GLU A 116 26.80 -26.64 -3.90
CA GLU A 116 26.39 -26.08 -2.61
C GLU A 116 26.62 -24.57 -2.58
N SER A 117 25.69 -23.84 -1.98
CA SER A 117 25.87 -22.43 -1.60
C SER A 117 25.25 -22.23 -0.23
N MET A 118 25.92 -21.45 0.62
CA MET A 118 25.49 -21.25 2.02
C MET A 118 25.34 -22.57 2.83
N GLY A 119 26.14 -23.59 2.49
CA GLY A 119 26.06 -24.91 3.10
C GLY A 119 24.80 -25.72 2.77
N GLN A 120 24.02 -25.28 1.77
CA GLN A 120 22.85 -25.98 1.25
C GLN A 120 23.11 -26.45 -0.17
N GLU A 121 22.59 -27.62 -0.54
CA GLU A 121 22.56 -28.01 -1.94
C GLU A 121 21.64 -27.05 -2.73
N ILE A 122 22.00 -26.66 -3.94
CA ILE A 122 21.22 -25.64 -4.68
C ILE A 122 19.77 -26.08 -5.00
N SER A 123 19.46 -27.37 -5.05
CA SER A 123 18.08 -27.86 -5.14
C SER A 123 17.29 -27.69 -3.83
N ASP A 124 17.97 -27.67 -2.68
CA ASP A 124 17.34 -27.36 -1.41
C ASP A 124 17.03 -25.86 -1.29
N LEU A 125 17.65 -25.01 -2.11
CA LEU A 125 17.32 -23.59 -2.21
C LEU A 125 16.07 -23.32 -3.07
N ILE A 126 15.38 -24.34 -3.58
CA ILE A 126 14.09 -24.17 -4.25
C ILE A 126 12.99 -24.05 -3.18
N PRO A 127 12.18 -22.96 -3.17
CA PRO A 127 11.07 -22.82 -2.25
C PRO A 127 10.06 -23.97 -2.39
N ASN A 128 9.44 -24.41 -1.30
CA ASN A 128 8.48 -25.53 -1.35
C ASN A 128 7.38 -25.34 -2.42
N PHE A 129 6.91 -24.11 -2.62
CA PHE A 129 5.93 -23.74 -3.66
C PHE A 129 6.37 -24.13 -5.08
N TYR A 130 7.67 -24.02 -5.40
CA TYR A 130 8.21 -24.28 -6.74
C TYR A 130 8.81 -25.68 -6.92
N ARG A 131 8.71 -26.58 -5.93
CA ARG A 131 9.32 -27.92 -6.03
C ARG A 131 8.56 -28.88 -6.95
N GLY A 132 7.25 -28.68 -7.13
CA GLY A 132 6.42 -29.38 -8.13
C GLY A 132 6.50 -30.91 -8.13
N GLY A 133 6.86 -31.53 -6.99
CA GLY A 133 7.13 -32.97 -6.88
C GLY A 133 8.43 -33.46 -7.53
N MET A 134 9.15 -32.61 -8.26
CA MET A 134 10.47 -32.91 -8.84
C MET A 134 11.59 -32.93 -7.80
N VAL A 135 11.43 -32.10 -6.76
CA VAL A 135 12.26 -32.10 -5.55
C VAL A 135 11.38 -32.43 -4.36
N ALA A 136 11.85 -33.28 -3.45
CA ALA A 136 11.08 -33.65 -2.27
C ALA A 136 10.74 -32.41 -1.43
N LEU A 137 9.52 -32.31 -0.91
CA LEU A 137 9.12 -31.22 -0.03
C LEU A 137 9.97 -31.22 1.25
N ASP A 138 10.49 -30.05 1.60
CA ASP A 138 11.14 -29.85 2.90
C ASP A 138 10.06 -29.61 3.96
N LYS A 139 9.66 -30.68 4.63
CA LYS A 139 8.67 -30.63 5.71
C LYS A 139 9.11 -29.77 6.89
N GLY A 140 10.41 -29.49 7.05
CA GLY A 140 10.94 -28.63 8.11
C GLY A 140 10.55 -27.17 7.92
N ARG A 141 10.38 -26.72 6.67
CA ARG A 141 10.01 -25.32 6.35
C ARG A 141 8.52 -25.02 6.49
N LEU A 142 7.66 -26.04 6.50
CA LEU A 142 6.22 -25.86 6.66
C LEU A 142 5.88 -25.39 8.08
N ASN A 143 4.84 -24.58 8.21
CA ASN A 143 4.31 -24.14 9.50
C ASN A 143 3.92 -25.38 10.34
N LYS A 144 4.34 -25.37 11.61
CA LYS A 144 4.10 -26.46 12.57
C LYS A 144 2.84 -26.27 13.41
N ASN A 145 2.33 -25.04 13.48
CA ASN A 145 1.16 -24.68 14.27
C ASN A 145 -0.09 -24.55 13.38
N ALA A 146 -0.31 -25.52 12.49
CA ALA A 146 -1.43 -25.51 11.54
C ALA A 146 -2.83 -25.71 12.17
N GLU A 147 -2.94 -25.69 13.51
CA GLU A 147 -4.26 -25.66 14.15
C GLU A 147 -5.00 -24.36 13.80
N VAL A 148 -6.32 -24.46 13.67
CA VAL A 148 -7.19 -23.42 13.14
C VAL A 148 -7.19 -22.22 14.10
N ALA A 149 -6.28 -21.27 13.89
CA ALA A 149 -6.34 -19.98 14.57
C ALA A 149 -7.69 -19.33 14.26
N HIS A 150 -8.37 -18.85 15.30
CA HIS A 150 -9.53 -17.97 15.12
C HIS A 150 -9.03 -16.57 14.73
N ALA A 151 -9.70 -15.93 13.78
CA ALA A 151 -9.40 -14.55 13.40
C ALA A 151 -9.48 -13.62 14.63
N LEU A 152 -8.62 -12.59 14.66
CA LEU A 152 -8.67 -11.56 15.71
C LEU A 152 -9.93 -10.71 15.59
N VAL A 153 -10.24 -10.31 14.37
CA VAL A 153 -11.45 -9.59 14.00
C VAL A 153 -12.08 -10.28 12.80
N ARG A 154 -13.40 -10.37 12.80
CA ARG A 154 -14.20 -10.83 11.65
C ARG A 154 -15.38 -9.91 11.43
N ASN A 155 -15.42 -9.27 10.26
CA ASN A 155 -16.59 -8.53 9.78
C ASN A 155 -17.69 -9.53 9.37
N LEU A 156 -18.84 -9.47 10.02
CA LEU A 156 -19.97 -10.35 9.76
C LEU A 156 -20.76 -9.95 8.49
N ASN A 157 -20.53 -8.75 7.95
CA ASN A 157 -21.17 -8.22 6.76
C ASN A 157 -20.26 -8.24 5.51
N ALA A 158 -19.06 -8.83 5.58
CA ALA A 158 -18.13 -8.89 4.46
C ALA A 158 -18.67 -9.69 3.24
N GLY A 159 -19.60 -10.64 3.44
CA GLY A 159 -20.18 -11.46 2.37
C GLY A 159 -19.52 -12.84 2.28
N ILE A 160 -18.95 -13.19 1.13
CA ILE A 160 -18.33 -14.51 0.88
C ILE A 160 -17.10 -14.73 1.77
N ALA A 161 -16.97 -15.93 2.33
CA ALA A 161 -15.76 -16.35 3.03
C ALA A 161 -14.64 -16.69 2.03
N PRO A 162 -13.44 -16.09 2.13
CA PRO A 162 -12.32 -16.33 1.22
C PRO A 162 -11.59 -17.64 1.56
N GLU A 163 -12.21 -18.78 1.24
CA GLU A 163 -11.73 -20.15 1.53
C GLU A 163 -10.32 -20.44 1.00
N PHE A 164 -9.96 -19.89 -0.17
CA PHE A 164 -8.65 -20.04 -0.80
C PHE A 164 -7.82 -18.74 -0.74
N GLY A 165 -8.33 -17.71 -0.06
CA GLY A 165 -7.63 -16.46 0.24
C GLY A 165 -6.74 -16.58 1.47
N LEU A 166 -6.77 -15.60 2.36
CA LEU A 166 -5.98 -15.49 3.60
C LEU A 166 -6.83 -15.56 4.88
N LYS A 167 -8.01 -16.18 4.81
CA LYS A 167 -8.87 -16.38 5.98
C LYS A 167 -8.08 -16.91 7.18
N ASN A 168 -8.30 -16.28 8.34
CA ASN A 168 -7.68 -16.61 9.64
C ASN A 168 -6.16 -16.40 9.72
N LYS A 169 -5.53 -15.74 8.73
CA LYS A 169 -4.11 -15.40 8.80
C LYS A 169 -3.88 -14.10 9.54
N HIS A 170 -2.81 -14.02 10.33
CA HIS A 170 -2.37 -12.81 11.02
C HIS A 170 -1.03 -12.37 10.46
N ILE A 171 -1.00 -11.19 9.86
CA ILE A 171 0.18 -10.67 9.15
C ILE A 171 0.64 -9.40 9.85
N ALA A 172 1.90 -9.40 10.31
CA ALA A 172 2.54 -8.19 10.78
C ALA A 172 3.15 -7.44 9.59
N LEU A 173 2.70 -6.21 9.34
CA LEU A 173 3.07 -5.43 8.17
C LEU A 173 3.44 -4.01 8.58
N TRP A 174 4.52 -3.48 8.01
CA TRP A 174 4.87 -2.08 8.18
C TRP A 174 5.57 -1.52 6.95
N HIS A 175 5.33 -0.24 6.72
CA HIS A 175 6.13 0.62 5.86
C HIS A 175 7.40 1.07 6.62
N SER A 176 8.30 1.83 5.97
CA SER A 176 9.65 2.17 6.45
C SER A 176 9.66 2.99 7.77
N HIS A 177 10.69 3.80 8.01
CA HIS A 177 10.79 4.66 9.19
C HIS A 177 9.75 5.76 9.24
N GLY A 178 9.70 6.48 10.35
CA GLY A 178 8.81 7.61 10.54
C GLY A 178 9.52 8.76 11.24
N TRP A 179 8.81 9.87 11.42
CA TRP A 179 9.31 11.09 12.05
C TRP A 179 9.76 10.79 13.48
N TYR A 180 11.04 11.02 13.77
CA TYR A 180 11.65 10.70 15.07
C TYR A 180 12.47 11.83 15.65
N TYR A 181 12.72 11.76 16.95
CA TYR A 181 13.54 12.73 17.68
C TYR A 181 15.02 12.32 17.68
N GLU A 182 15.85 13.06 16.95
CA GLU A 182 17.29 12.87 16.95
C GLU A 182 17.92 13.57 18.17
N ASN A 183 18.21 12.78 19.20
CA ASN A 183 18.71 13.28 20.48
C ASN A 183 20.06 14.02 20.36
N THR A 184 20.90 13.69 19.38
CA THR A 184 22.21 14.33 19.22
C THR A 184 22.11 15.74 18.63
N LEU A 185 21.16 15.94 17.72
CA LEU A 185 20.84 17.20 17.03
C LEU A 185 19.75 18.02 17.74
N ASP A 186 19.07 17.43 18.72
CA ASP A 186 18.02 18.05 19.52
C ASP A 186 16.85 18.56 18.66
N ARG A 187 16.43 17.75 17.69
CA ARG A 187 15.35 18.06 16.76
C ARG A 187 14.56 16.82 16.35
N TRP A 188 13.35 17.05 15.84
CA TRP A 188 12.62 16.03 15.11
C TRP A 188 13.03 16.04 13.64
N GLU A 189 13.17 14.86 13.03
CA GLU A 189 13.57 14.70 11.64
C GLU A 189 13.04 13.41 10.99
N TRP A 190 13.16 13.36 9.66
CA TRP A 190 13.04 12.14 8.87
C TRP A 190 14.37 11.39 8.89
N GLN A 191 14.34 10.08 8.65
CA GLN A 191 15.56 9.30 8.49
C GLN A 191 16.20 9.59 7.14
N ARG A 192 15.41 9.91 6.13
CA ARG A 192 15.85 10.18 4.76
C ARG A 192 15.58 11.62 4.32
N ALA A 193 16.37 12.06 3.34
CA ALA A 193 16.14 13.32 2.67
C ALA A 193 14.83 13.41 1.90
N ARG A 194 14.41 14.65 1.69
CA ARG A 194 13.30 15.04 0.81
C ARG A 194 13.80 15.09 -0.62
N VAL A 195 13.57 14.02 -1.37
CA VAL A 195 13.98 13.93 -2.77
C VAL A 195 12.80 13.55 -3.66
N PHE A 196 12.78 14.13 -4.86
CA PHE A 196 11.79 13.85 -5.90
C PHE A 196 10.34 14.02 -5.41
N CYS A 197 10.09 15.14 -4.73
CA CYS A 197 8.78 15.56 -4.20
C CYS A 197 8.22 14.71 -3.05
N THR A 198 9.03 13.81 -2.46
CA THR A 198 8.59 12.94 -1.38
C THR A 198 9.74 12.62 -0.39
N VAL A 199 9.47 11.80 0.62
CA VAL A 199 10.47 11.18 1.52
C VAL A 199 10.13 9.71 1.71
N GLU A 200 11.13 8.82 1.75
CA GLU A 200 10.96 7.36 1.88
C GLU A 200 10.03 6.98 3.05
N ASP A 201 10.28 7.62 4.19
CA ASP A 201 9.65 7.38 5.50
C ASP A 201 8.12 7.56 5.47
N LEU A 202 7.62 8.39 4.55
CA LEU A 202 6.19 8.57 4.28
C LEU A 202 5.74 7.81 3.05
N TRP A 203 6.54 7.84 1.98
CA TRP A 203 6.16 7.35 0.68
C TRP A 203 5.87 5.85 0.65
N THR A 204 6.63 5.05 1.41
CA THR A 204 6.39 3.61 1.51
C THR A 204 4.99 3.27 2.06
N MET A 205 4.39 4.17 2.83
CA MET A 205 3.01 4.04 3.32
C MET A 205 1.98 4.04 2.18
N GLU A 206 2.26 4.73 1.07
CA GLU A 206 1.37 4.81 -0.10
C GLU A 206 1.20 3.47 -0.83
N PHE A 207 2.08 2.49 -0.59
CA PHE A 207 1.91 1.11 -1.05
C PHE A 207 1.13 0.31 -0.01
N VAL A 208 1.53 0.46 1.24
CA VAL A 208 1.09 -0.43 2.32
C VAL A 208 -0.36 -0.15 2.72
N VAL A 209 -0.71 1.09 3.04
CA VAL A 209 -2.02 1.42 3.64
C VAL A 209 -3.13 1.50 2.59
N PRO A 210 -2.95 2.12 1.42
CA PRO A 210 -3.99 2.18 0.38
C PRO A 210 -4.16 0.89 -0.43
N TYR A 211 -3.13 0.03 -0.53
CA TYR A 211 -3.15 -1.11 -1.44
C TYR A 211 -2.87 -2.47 -0.77
N ILE A 212 -1.66 -2.70 -0.25
CA ILE A 212 -1.27 -4.04 0.24
C ILE A 212 -2.20 -4.49 1.37
N ALA A 213 -2.40 -3.67 2.39
CA ALA A 213 -3.24 -4.04 3.53
C ALA A 213 -4.70 -4.31 3.12
N PRO A 214 -5.38 -3.44 2.34
CA PRO A 214 -6.72 -3.77 1.83
C PRO A 214 -6.78 -5.06 1.02
N MET A 215 -5.78 -5.39 0.17
CA MET A 215 -5.77 -6.67 -0.56
C MET A 215 -5.63 -7.88 0.39
N LEU A 216 -4.83 -7.76 1.44
CA LEU A 216 -4.69 -8.81 2.45
C LEU A 216 -5.99 -8.95 3.27
N GLU A 217 -6.59 -7.84 3.69
CA GLU A 217 -7.83 -7.79 4.49
C GLU A 217 -9.04 -8.30 3.69
N ASN A 218 -9.18 -7.89 2.43
CA ASN A 218 -10.24 -8.35 1.52
C ASN A 218 -10.11 -9.84 1.17
N SER A 219 -8.91 -10.41 1.29
CA SER A 219 -8.70 -11.86 1.20
C SER A 219 -8.86 -12.59 2.54
N GLY A 220 -9.18 -11.87 3.63
CA GLY A 220 -9.55 -12.45 4.93
C GLY A 220 -8.45 -12.46 6.00
N ALA A 221 -7.31 -11.81 5.75
CA ALA A 221 -6.25 -11.66 6.74
C ALA A 221 -6.60 -10.60 7.81
N ASN A 222 -6.05 -10.76 9.01
CA ASN A 222 -5.94 -9.71 10.00
C ASN A 222 -4.54 -9.08 9.85
N VAL A 223 -4.48 -7.81 9.45
CA VAL A 223 -3.22 -7.09 9.24
C VAL A 223 -2.94 -6.18 10.44
N LEU A 224 -1.76 -6.34 11.03
CA LEU A 224 -1.33 -5.64 12.25
C LEU A 224 -0.20 -4.67 11.91
N PHE A 225 -0.23 -3.50 12.56
CA PHE A 225 0.74 -2.43 12.33
C PHE A 225 1.44 -1.98 13.62
N PRO A 226 2.76 -1.73 13.58
CA PRO A 226 3.50 -1.07 14.65
C PRO A 226 3.48 0.47 14.52
N ARG A 227 2.74 1.02 13.55
CA ARG A 227 2.53 2.45 13.30
C ARG A 227 1.04 2.71 13.10
N GLU A 228 0.58 3.94 13.36
CA GLU A 228 -0.80 4.33 13.09
C GLU A 228 -1.07 4.30 11.58
N ARG A 229 -2.22 3.75 11.17
CA ARG A 229 -2.62 3.63 9.75
C ARG A 229 -3.63 4.69 9.32
N ASP A 230 -4.36 5.28 10.27
CA ASP A 230 -5.38 6.29 9.98
C ASP A 230 -4.77 7.68 9.85
N ILE A 231 -5.07 8.34 8.74
CA ILE A 231 -4.58 9.68 8.42
C ILE A 231 -5.46 10.79 9.01
N GLN A 232 -6.61 10.43 9.60
CA GLN A 232 -7.50 11.34 10.30
C GLN A 232 -6.79 11.97 11.50
N LYS A 233 -6.60 13.30 11.45
CA LYS A 233 -5.89 14.06 12.48
C LYS A 233 -6.68 14.25 13.77
N ASN A 234 -8.00 14.15 13.70
CA ASN A 234 -8.85 14.21 14.88
C ASN A 234 -8.89 12.84 15.57
N GLU A 235 -8.89 12.84 16.90
CA GLU A 235 -9.06 11.64 17.72
C GLU A 235 -10.22 11.86 18.69
N VAL A 236 -11.13 10.88 18.75
CA VAL A 236 -12.22 10.83 19.72
C VAL A 236 -12.08 9.56 20.53
N ILE A 237 -11.81 9.71 21.83
CA ILE A 237 -11.79 8.60 22.79
C ILE A 237 -13.13 8.58 23.50
N VAL A 238 -13.74 7.39 23.60
CA VAL A 238 -14.92 7.14 24.40
C VAL A 238 -14.57 6.04 25.40
N ASP A 239 -14.50 6.42 26.67
CA ASP A 239 -14.09 5.58 27.78
C ASP A 239 -14.79 6.04 29.08
N ALA A 240 -14.98 5.10 30.00
CA ALA A 240 -15.70 5.31 31.25
C ALA A 240 -14.89 6.14 32.27
N ASP A 241 -13.55 6.05 32.28
CA ASP A 241 -12.70 6.88 33.13
C ASP A 241 -12.53 8.30 32.56
N TRP A 242 -12.39 8.40 31.23
CA TRP A 242 -12.29 9.68 30.53
C TRP A 242 -12.75 9.61 29.08
N SER A 243 -13.66 10.51 28.69
CA SER A 243 -14.12 10.65 27.30
C SER A 243 -13.75 12.01 26.71
N SER A 244 -13.45 12.04 25.40
CA SER A 244 -13.30 13.27 24.63
C SER A 244 -14.54 14.15 24.79
N LYS A 245 -14.34 15.48 24.81
CA LYS A 245 -15.41 16.45 25.10
C LYS A 245 -16.66 16.22 24.26
N GLY A 246 -17.79 16.02 24.93
CA GLY A 246 -19.11 15.79 24.30
C GLY A 246 -19.41 14.32 24.01
N SER A 247 -18.42 13.44 24.14
CA SER A 247 -18.60 11.99 24.02
C SER A 247 -19.02 11.37 25.35
N GLU A 248 -19.63 10.20 25.30
CA GLU A 248 -20.21 9.54 26.47
C GLU A 248 -20.10 8.01 26.37
N CYS A 249 -19.64 7.38 27.44
CA CYS A 249 -19.67 5.93 27.63
C CYS A 249 -20.83 5.58 28.56
N ILE A 250 -21.69 4.65 28.14
CA ILE A 250 -22.84 4.17 28.91
C ILE A 250 -22.64 2.69 29.20
N VAL A 251 -22.37 2.37 30.47
CA VAL A 251 -22.19 1.02 30.99
C VAL A 251 -23.04 0.91 32.26
N ASP A 252 -23.96 -0.07 32.31
CA ASP A 252 -24.78 -0.31 33.50
C ASP A 252 -23.96 -1.04 34.56
N ALA A 253 -23.45 -0.31 35.54
CA ALA A 253 -22.64 -0.83 36.63
C ALA A 253 -23.37 -1.83 37.55
N SER A 254 -24.70 -1.99 37.43
CA SER A 254 -25.43 -3.05 38.13
C SER A 254 -25.30 -4.42 37.46
N VAL A 255 -24.87 -4.44 36.19
CA VAL A 255 -24.71 -5.65 35.37
C VAL A 255 -23.24 -5.86 34.98
N TRP A 256 -22.57 -4.80 34.55
CA TRP A 256 -21.15 -4.79 34.22
C TRP A 256 -20.32 -4.51 35.46
N GLY A 257 -19.59 -5.52 35.94
CA GLY A 257 -18.70 -5.40 37.09
C GLY A 257 -17.35 -4.80 36.69
N LEU A 258 -16.65 -4.19 37.63
CA LEU A 258 -15.25 -3.81 37.42
C LEU A 258 -14.39 -5.06 37.25
N ASN A 259 -13.53 -5.06 36.24
CA ASN A 259 -12.50 -6.06 36.07
C ASN A 259 -11.32 -5.78 37.03
N SER A 260 -10.65 -6.84 37.47
CA SER A 260 -9.40 -6.74 38.23
C SER A 260 -8.21 -6.24 37.40
N GLN A 261 -8.27 -6.40 36.08
CA GLN A 261 -7.24 -5.95 35.14
C GLN A 261 -7.39 -4.46 34.85
N ALA A 262 -6.25 -3.76 34.78
CA ALA A 262 -6.20 -2.36 34.35
C ALA A 262 -6.68 -2.22 32.89
N GLY A 263 -7.27 -1.06 32.60
CA GLY A 263 -7.75 -0.65 31.28
C GLY A 263 -7.05 0.62 30.78
N PHE A 264 -7.46 1.08 29.61
CA PHE A 264 -7.02 2.33 29.03
C PHE A 264 -7.63 3.52 29.77
N ALA A 265 -6.83 4.57 30.00
CA ALA A 265 -7.39 5.89 30.28
C ALA A 265 -6.49 6.98 29.71
N ASN A 266 -7.09 7.90 28.92
CA ASN A 266 -6.38 9.05 28.41
C ASN A 266 -6.33 10.17 29.45
N LYS A 267 -5.45 10.07 30.45
CA LYS A 267 -5.39 11.01 31.59
C LYS A 267 -4.67 12.32 31.29
N TYR A 268 -3.83 12.36 30.26
CA TYR A 268 -2.91 13.47 30.03
C TYR A 268 -2.88 13.93 28.56
N PRO A 269 -2.61 15.24 28.31
CA PRO A 269 -2.48 15.74 26.94
C PRO A 269 -1.25 15.20 26.20
N PHE A 270 -0.22 14.75 26.93
CA PHE A 270 0.98 14.12 26.38
C PHE A 270 1.57 13.12 27.38
N TYR A 271 2.34 12.15 26.88
CA TYR A 271 3.02 11.11 27.65
C TYR A 271 4.54 11.26 27.58
N LEU A 272 5.21 10.84 28.65
CA LEU A 272 6.67 10.77 28.71
C LEU A 272 7.12 9.33 28.49
N GLU A 273 8.36 9.13 28.06
CA GLU A 273 8.90 7.79 27.84
C GLU A 273 8.65 6.86 29.06
N GLY A 274 8.11 5.67 28.77
CA GLY A 274 7.81 4.63 29.76
C GLY A 274 6.43 4.71 30.38
N GLU A 275 5.64 5.76 30.09
CA GLU A 275 4.26 5.85 30.54
C GLU A 275 3.34 5.10 29.57
N ASN A 276 2.58 4.13 30.09
CA ASN A 276 1.63 3.31 29.35
C ASN A 276 0.18 3.71 29.70
N PRO A 277 -0.61 4.24 28.74
CA PRO A 277 -2.02 4.58 28.96
C PRO A 277 -2.94 3.42 29.36
N PHE A 278 -2.58 2.18 29.01
CA PHE A 278 -3.33 0.95 29.32
C PHE A 278 -3.12 0.43 30.75
N GLU A 279 -2.33 1.15 31.55
CA GLU A 279 -2.15 0.89 32.98
C GLU A 279 -2.73 2.02 33.84
N LEU A 280 -3.51 2.94 33.23
CA LEU A 280 -4.03 4.13 33.91
C LEU A 280 -5.52 4.05 34.21
N GLY A 281 -6.29 3.24 33.50
CA GLY A 281 -7.74 3.13 33.61
C GLY A 281 -8.23 1.82 34.21
N HIS A 282 -9.55 1.65 34.21
CA HIS A 282 -10.27 0.46 34.61
C HIS A 282 -11.00 -0.11 33.40
N SER A 283 -11.17 -1.43 33.40
CA SER A 283 -12.06 -2.10 32.45
C SER A 283 -13.25 -2.71 33.19
N TYR A 284 -14.31 -2.99 32.45
CA TYR A 284 -15.52 -3.64 32.94
C TYR A 284 -15.64 -5.04 32.33
N GLN A 285 -16.37 -5.92 33.01
CA GLN A 285 -16.65 -7.26 32.52
C GLN A 285 -18.10 -7.68 32.82
N VAL A 286 -18.63 -8.55 31.98
CA VAL A 286 -19.96 -9.16 32.15
C VAL A 286 -19.91 -10.62 31.72
N GLU A 287 -20.71 -11.47 32.37
CA GLU A 287 -20.82 -12.88 31.99
C GLU A 287 -21.50 -13.00 30.61
N ALA A 288 -20.91 -13.83 29.75
CA ALA A 288 -21.43 -14.14 28.44
C ALA A 288 -22.72 -14.97 28.51
N GLY A 289 -23.72 -14.58 27.72
CA GLY A 289 -25.00 -15.27 27.60
C GLY A 289 -25.36 -15.58 26.15
N THR A 290 -26.22 -16.57 25.93
CA THR A 290 -26.67 -16.92 24.56
C THR A 290 -27.66 -15.92 23.95
N ASN A 291 -28.17 -14.99 24.75
CA ASN A 291 -29.05 -13.91 24.28
C ASN A 291 -28.53 -12.60 24.86
N GLU A 292 -28.62 -11.53 24.06
CA GLU A 292 -28.34 -10.19 24.53
C GLU A 292 -29.23 -9.82 25.73
N SER A 293 -28.57 -9.51 26.84
CA SER A 293 -29.20 -9.04 28.08
C SER A 293 -28.50 -7.82 28.68
N ALA A 294 -27.28 -7.51 28.22
CA ALA A 294 -26.48 -6.37 28.63
C ALA A 294 -25.71 -5.78 27.43
N ILE A 295 -25.60 -4.45 27.38
CA ILE A 295 -24.89 -3.71 26.33
C ILE A 295 -24.04 -2.61 26.96
N ALA A 296 -22.79 -2.45 26.51
CA ALA A 296 -21.99 -1.25 26.69
C ALA A 296 -22.09 -0.36 25.44
N LYS A 297 -22.32 0.94 25.60
CA LYS A 297 -22.51 1.88 24.47
C LYS A 297 -21.48 3.01 24.51
N TYR A 298 -20.89 3.28 23.35
CA TYR A 298 -19.88 4.30 23.15
C TYR A 298 -20.40 5.34 22.15
N LEU A 299 -20.64 6.57 22.63
CA LEU A 299 -21.26 7.67 21.88
C LEU A 299 -20.22 8.79 21.62
N PRO A 300 -19.49 8.77 20.49
CA PRO A 300 -18.53 9.80 20.14
C PRO A 300 -19.18 11.15 19.76
N TYR A 301 -18.46 12.25 20.00
CA TYR A 301 -18.73 13.56 19.41
C TYR A 301 -17.63 13.91 18.40
N PHE A 302 -17.98 14.05 17.12
CA PHE A 302 -17.04 14.41 16.06
C PHE A 302 -17.01 15.93 15.85
N SER A 303 -15.81 16.52 15.75
CA SER A 303 -15.61 17.95 15.46
C SER A 303 -16.02 18.32 14.04
N GLU A 304 -15.88 17.39 13.11
CA GLU A 304 -16.19 17.51 11.69
C GLU A 304 -16.72 16.19 11.12
N LYS A 305 -17.39 16.28 9.98
CA LYS A 305 -17.80 15.09 9.21
C LYS A 305 -16.57 14.53 8.52
N GLY A 306 -16.38 13.21 8.56
CA GLY A 306 -15.24 12.58 7.92
C GLY A 306 -15.18 11.09 8.14
N GLU A 307 -14.20 10.46 7.49
CA GLU A 307 -13.84 9.08 7.75
C GLU A 307 -12.97 8.99 9.00
N TYR A 308 -13.31 8.06 9.88
CA TYR A 308 -12.57 7.76 11.11
C TYR A 308 -12.37 6.24 11.21
N ALA A 309 -11.13 5.80 11.41
CA ALA A 309 -10.85 4.44 11.83
C ALA A 309 -11.42 4.20 13.23
N VAL A 310 -12.00 3.02 13.45
CA VAL A 310 -12.59 2.62 14.73
C VAL A 310 -11.72 1.52 15.34
N TYR A 311 -11.24 1.78 16.54
CA TYR A 311 -10.45 0.85 17.35
C TYR A 311 -11.16 0.56 18.66
N VAL A 312 -11.07 -0.68 19.13
CA VAL A 312 -11.56 -1.11 20.45
C VAL A 312 -10.41 -1.60 21.31
N SER A 313 -10.56 -1.47 22.62
CA SER A 313 -9.69 -2.14 23.61
C SER A 313 -10.53 -2.93 24.62
N TYR A 314 -9.86 -3.84 25.30
CA TYR A 314 -10.41 -4.71 26.34
C TYR A 314 -9.27 -5.25 27.21
N SER A 315 -9.60 -5.82 28.37
CA SER A 315 -8.63 -6.41 29.29
C SER A 315 -8.01 -7.71 28.75
N ASP A 316 -6.77 -7.99 29.14
CA ASP A 316 -6.13 -9.29 28.91
C ASP A 316 -6.56 -10.30 30.01
N ASP A 317 -7.45 -11.23 29.66
CA ASP A 317 -7.87 -12.35 30.51
C ASP A 317 -8.06 -13.62 29.66
N GLU A 318 -7.62 -14.77 30.17
CA GLU A 318 -7.73 -16.07 29.48
C GLU A 318 -9.18 -16.60 29.48
N ASP A 319 -10.00 -16.15 30.44
CA ASP A 319 -11.42 -16.52 30.54
C ASP A 319 -12.32 -15.62 29.68
N ASN A 320 -11.74 -14.71 28.87
CA ASN A 320 -12.50 -13.91 27.91
C ASN A 320 -13.03 -14.78 26.75
N VAL A 321 -14.15 -14.36 26.17
CA VAL A 321 -14.74 -15.01 24.98
C VAL A 321 -13.89 -14.78 23.72
N ASN A 322 -13.95 -15.73 22.80
CA ASN A 322 -13.34 -15.59 21.47
C ASN A 322 -14.29 -15.00 20.40
N ASP A 323 -15.54 -14.72 20.76
CA ASP A 323 -16.58 -14.28 19.84
C ASP A 323 -17.36 -13.02 20.28
N ALA A 324 -16.70 -12.08 20.98
CA ALA A 324 -17.33 -10.85 21.45
C ALA A 324 -17.93 -10.03 20.30
N HIS A 325 -19.21 -9.68 20.43
CA HIS A 325 -19.98 -9.05 19.35
C HIS A 325 -20.04 -7.53 19.49
N TYR A 326 -19.49 -6.84 18.48
CA TYR A 326 -19.45 -5.38 18.37
C TYR A 326 -20.32 -4.90 17.21
N THR A 327 -21.03 -3.80 17.38
CA THR A 327 -21.80 -3.16 16.29
C THR A 327 -21.42 -1.69 16.15
N VAL A 328 -20.91 -1.30 14.99
CA VAL A 328 -20.60 0.10 14.65
C VAL A 328 -21.77 0.68 13.86
N TYR A 329 -22.39 1.74 14.38
CA TYR A 329 -23.42 2.52 13.69
C TYR A 329 -22.79 3.74 13.07
N HIS A 330 -22.91 3.86 11.75
CA HIS A 330 -22.31 4.92 10.93
C HIS A 330 -23.37 5.47 9.96
N THR A 331 -23.02 6.50 9.19
CA THR A 331 -23.96 7.16 8.25
C THR A 331 -24.53 6.19 7.19
N GLY A 332 -23.78 5.16 6.81
CA GLY A 332 -24.20 4.12 5.87
C GLY A 332 -25.05 2.98 6.46
N GLY A 333 -25.25 2.92 7.78
CA GLY A 333 -26.01 1.86 8.44
C GLY A 333 -25.33 1.33 9.70
N LYS A 334 -25.29 0.00 9.83
CA LYS A 334 -24.56 -0.68 10.91
C LYS A 334 -23.66 -1.78 10.35
N THR A 335 -22.46 -1.94 10.89
CA THR A 335 -21.56 -3.06 10.58
C THR A 335 -21.24 -3.83 11.86
N GLU A 336 -21.34 -5.15 11.78
CA GLU A 336 -21.24 -6.08 12.90
C GLU A 336 -19.93 -6.85 12.82
N PHE A 337 -19.27 -6.98 13.98
CA PHE A 337 -17.96 -7.59 14.11
C PHE A 337 -17.97 -8.62 15.23
N VAL A 338 -17.19 -9.67 15.03
CA VAL A 338 -16.79 -10.59 16.09
C VAL A 338 -15.30 -10.38 16.36
N VAL A 339 -14.96 -10.15 17.63
CA VAL A 339 -13.58 -9.93 18.10
C VAL A 339 -13.21 -11.03 19.09
N ASN A 340 -12.03 -11.62 18.90
CA ASN A 340 -11.49 -12.60 19.83
C ASN A 340 -10.81 -11.90 21.01
N GLN A 341 -11.51 -11.79 22.15
CA GLN A 341 -11.00 -11.13 23.35
C GLN A 341 -10.07 -12.02 24.20
N SER A 342 -9.87 -13.28 23.84
CA SER A 342 -8.86 -14.14 24.48
C SER A 342 -7.43 -13.85 24.01
N MET A 343 -7.26 -12.87 23.11
CA MET A 343 -5.98 -12.38 22.61
C MET A 343 -6.08 -10.88 22.28
N GLY A 344 -4.95 -10.19 22.18
CA GLY A 344 -4.94 -8.76 21.83
C GLY A 344 -5.48 -7.82 22.92
N GLY A 345 -5.52 -8.24 24.18
CA GLY A 345 -5.91 -7.37 25.30
C GLY A 345 -4.90 -6.24 25.55
N LYS A 346 -5.35 -5.14 26.14
CA LYS A 346 -4.54 -3.95 26.49
C LYS A 346 -3.80 -3.29 25.31
N THR A 347 -4.42 -3.28 24.13
CA THR A 347 -3.96 -2.53 22.96
C THR A 347 -5.15 -2.11 22.09
N TRP A 348 -4.89 -1.39 21.00
CA TRP A 348 -5.91 -0.97 20.03
C TRP A 348 -6.13 -2.03 18.94
N ILE A 349 -7.37 -2.51 18.81
CA ILE A 349 -7.81 -3.48 17.80
C ILE A 349 -8.67 -2.78 16.74
N TYR A 350 -8.22 -2.75 15.50
CA TYR A 350 -8.90 -2.09 14.38
C TYR A 350 -10.12 -2.89 13.88
N LEU A 351 -11.27 -2.23 13.74
CA LEU A 351 -12.48 -2.83 13.19
C LEU A 351 -12.74 -2.41 11.73
N GLY A 352 -12.42 -1.17 11.37
CA GLY A 352 -12.74 -0.60 10.07
C GLY A 352 -12.68 0.92 10.07
N THR A 353 -12.86 1.53 8.90
CA THR A 353 -12.95 2.99 8.74
C THR A 353 -14.34 3.33 8.22
N PHE A 354 -15.02 4.29 8.86
CA PHE A 354 -16.40 4.63 8.55
C PHE A 354 -16.62 6.14 8.49
N LEU A 355 -17.60 6.56 7.68
CA LEU A 355 -18.03 7.95 7.60
C LEU A 355 -19.01 8.28 8.74
N PHE A 356 -18.65 9.30 9.53
CA PHE A 356 -19.50 9.83 10.59
C PHE A 356 -19.83 11.31 10.33
N ASP A 357 -21.03 11.72 10.71
CA ASP A 357 -21.43 13.12 10.69
C ASP A 357 -20.81 13.89 11.86
N LYS A 358 -20.65 15.20 11.67
CA LYS A 358 -20.27 16.13 12.73
C LYS A 358 -21.26 16.08 13.89
N GLY A 359 -20.73 16.15 15.11
CA GLY A 359 -21.50 16.15 16.35
C GLY A 359 -21.63 14.76 16.95
N ARG A 360 -22.57 14.61 17.89
CA ARG A 360 -22.92 13.33 18.51
C ARG A 360 -24.28 12.88 17.98
N ASN A 361 -24.32 11.72 17.33
CA ASN A 361 -25.54 11.16 16.77
C ASN A 361 -25.78 9.75 17.33
N PRO A 362 -26.67 9.59 18.32
CA PRO A 362 -26.94 8.27 18.89
C PRO A 362 -27.50 7.26 17.91
N GLU A 363 -28.10 7.63 16.79
CA GLU A 363 -28.68 6.68 15.82
C GLU A 363 -27.66 6.18 14.78
N LYS A 364 -26.75 7.06 14.34
CA LYS A 364 -25.82 6.82 13.22
C LYS A 364 -24.35 7.15 13.53
N GLY A 365 -23.99 7.19 14.81
CA GLY A 365 -22.64 7.50 15.27
C GLY A 365 -22.41 6.96 16.68
N ARG A 366 -22.33 5.64 16.79
CA ARG A 366 -22.05 4.93 18.05
C ARG A 366 -21.42 3.57 17.82
N LEU A 367 -20.83 3.00 18.87
CA LEU A 367 -20.43 1.60 18.93
C LEU A 367 -21.12 0.92 20.12
N GLU A 368 -21.62 -0.30 19.92
CA GLU A 368 -22.23 -1.13 20.96
C GLU A 368 -21.45 -2.45 21.11
N LEU A 369 -21.25 -2.90 22.35
CA LEU A 369 -20.71 -4.21 22.71
C LEU A 369 -21.78 -4.97 23.50
N SER A 370 -22.27 -6.08 22.97
CA SER A 370 -23.28 -6.91 23.61
C SER A 370 -22.65 -8.03 24.44
N ASN A 371 -23.35 -8.51 25.47
CA ASN A 371 -22.94 -9.71 26.21
C ASN A 371 -23.32 -11.06 25.52
N GLU A 372 -23.82 -11.00 24.28
CA GLU A 372 -24.17 -12.20 23.51
C GLU A 372 -22.92 -12.92 23.01
N SER A 373 -22.84 -14.23 23.29
CA SER A 373 -21.74 -15.10 22.85
C SER A 373 -22.16 -16.56 22.91
N LYS A 374 -21.47 -17.41 22.14
CA LYS A 374 -21.64 -18.87 22.19
C LYS A 374 -20.90 -19.52 23.36
N GLU A 375 -19.99 -18.80 24.02
CA GLU A 375 -19.17 -19.28 25.13
C GLU A 375 -19.76 -18.88 26.49
N VAL A 376 -20.92 -19.45 26.84
CA VAL A 376 -21.60 -19.17 28.12
C VAL A 376 -20.70 -19.43 29.33
N GLY A 377 -20.72 -18.52 30.30
CA GLY A 377 -19.93 -18.62 31.54
C GLY A 377 -18.51 -18.06 31.45
N LYS A 378 -18.08 -17.61 30.27
CA LYS A 378 -16.88 -16.79 30.06
C LYS A 378 -17.18 -15.29 30.20
N TRP A 379 -16.14 -14.47 30.14
CA TRP A 379 -16.24 -13.02 30.29
C TRP A 379 -16.22 -12.28 28.96
N ILE A 380 -17.02 -11.22 28.88
CA ILE A 380 -16.89 -10.17 27.87
C ILE A 380 -16.35 -8.93 28.56
N SER A 381 -15.28 -8.37 28.02
CA SER A 381 -14.58 -7.22 28.57
C SER A 381 -14.85 -5.95 27.76
N ALA A 382 -15.12 -4.85 28.46
CA ALA A 382 -15.37 -3.53 27.91
C ALA A 382 -14.36 -2.52 28.50
N ASP A 383 -13.66 -1.79 27.65
CA ASP A 383 -12.69 -0.76 28.05
C ASP A 383 -12.98 0.51 27.23
N ALA A 384 -12.10 0.88 26.29
CA ALA A 384 -12.18 2.11 25.53
C ALA A 384 -12.43 1.89 24.04
N VAL A 385 -13.01 2.90 23.38
CA VAL A 385 -13.12 2.98 21.93
C VAL A 385 -12.44 4.25 21.43
N ARG A 386 -11.63 4.12 20.38
CA ARG A 386 -10.94 5.22 19.71
C ARG A 386 -11.43 5.38 18.28
N PHE A 387 -11.81 6.60 17.91
CA PHE A 387 -12.16 6.99 16.55
C PHE A 387 -11.11 7.97 16.01
N GLY A 388 -10.50 7.66 14.87
CA GLY A 388 -9.45 8.49 14.26
C GLY A 388 -8.02 8.14 14.71
N GLY A 389 -7.02 8.56 13.93
CA GLY A 389 -5.60 8.31 14.21
C GLY A 389 -4.97 9.33 15.18
N GLY A 390 -5.42 10.58 15.12
CA GLY A 390 -5.00 11.63 16.04
C GLY A 390 -3.61 12.23 15.78
N MET A 391 -3.17 13.04 16.72
CA MET A 391 -1.86 13.71 16.71
C MET A 391 -0.87 13.01 17.65
N GLY A 392 0.41 13.06 17.30
CA GLY A 392 1.50 12.60 18.13
C GLY A 392 1.59 13.34 19.46
N ASN A 393 1.71 12.59 20.55
CA ASN A 393 1.63 13.10 21.91
C ASN A 393 2.70 12.51 22.86
N ILE A 394 3.80 11.97 22.32
CA ILE A 394 4.95 11.52 23.12
C ILE A 394 5.97 12.66 23.18
N ALA A 395 6.24 13.15 24.39
CA ALA A 395 7.14 14.28 24.61
C ALA A 395 8.61 13.83 24.73
N ARG A 396 9.49 14.56 24.04
CA ARG A 396 10.94 14.35 23.92
C ARG A 396 11.69 15.64 24.25
N GLY A 397 12.92 15.51 24.75
CA GLY A 397 13.77 16.64 25.07
C GLY A 397 14.67 16.40 26.27
N ASN A 398 15.15 17.50 26.87
CA ASN A 398 16.04 17.46 28.03
C ASN A 398 15.36 16.86 29.28
N PRO A 399 15.99 15.91 30.01
CA PRO A 399 15.39 15.29 31.20
C PRO A 399 14.91 16.25 32.30
N ASP A 400 15.65 17.34 32.56
CA ASP A 400 15.27 18.30 33.59
C ASP A 400 14.03 19.10 33.17
N GLU A 401 13.95 19.45 31.89
CA GLU A 401 12.78 20.10 31.30
C GLU A 401 11.57 19.16 31.31
N LEU A 402 11.74 17.90 30.90
CA LEU A 402 10.68 16.90 30.93
C LEU A 402 10.18 16.62 32.36
N LYS A 403 11.06 16.66 33.36
CA LYS A 403 10.68 16.55 34.77
C LYS A 403 9.86 17.75 35.24
N ALA A 404 10.23 18.96 34.85
CA ALA A 404 9.44 20.17 35.13
C ALA A 404 8.09 20.13 34.41
N LEU A 405 8.08 19.67 33.15
CA LEU A 405 6.89 19.50 32.33
C LEU A 405 5.93 18.47 32.95
N LYS A 406 6.44 17.33 33.45
CA LYS A 406 5.66 16.31 34.17
C LYS A 406 4.93 16.90 35.38
N LYS A 407 5.62 17.74 36.16
CA LYS A 407 5.04 18.38 37.35
C LYS A 407 3.87 19.30 36.97
N GLN A 408 4.05 20.14 35.95
CA GLN A 408 2.98 21.02 35.46
C GLN A 408 1.81 20.22 34.89
N ARG A 409 2.08 19.16 34.11
CA ARG A 409 1.05 18.26 33.58
C ARG A 409 0.23 17.60 34.67
N ALA A 410 0.87 17.19 35.77
CA ALA A 410 0.16 16.60 36.91
C ALA A 410 -0.75 17.61 37.63
N GLU A 411 -0.40 18.90 37.62
CA GLU A 411 -1.19 19.98 38.21
C GLU A 411 -2.38 20.38 37.33
N PHE A 412 -2.17 20.52 36.02
CA PHE A 412 -3.15 21.10 35.11
C PHE A 412 -3.89 20.08 34.22
N GLY A 413 -3.35 18.89 33.99
CA GLY A 413 -3.90 17.90 33.07
C GLY A 413 -4.18 18.50 31.68
N PHE A 414 -5.35 18.22 31.11
CA PHE A 414 -5.80 18.81 29.84
C PHE A 414 -6.10 20.32 29.88
N LYS A 415 -6.07 20.96 31.07
CA LYS A 415 -6.17 22.43 31.18
C LYS A 415 -4.82 23.11 30.97
N MET A 416 -3.73 22.35 30.86
CA MET A 416 -2.40 22.88 30.58
C MET A 416 -2.39 23.58 29.22
N ASP A 417 -1.77 24.76 29.15
CA ASP A 417 -1.63 25.49 27.88
C ASP A 417 -0.86 24.64 26.86
N THR A 418 -1.51 24.38 25.74
CA THR A 418 -1.02 23.61 24.61
C THR A 418 0.33 24.12 24.10
N ALA A 419 0.56 25.44 24.10
CA ALA A 419 1.81 26.03 23.65
C ALA A 419 3.03 25.66 24.52
N ILE A 420 2.81 25.26 25.78
CA ILE A 420 3.90 24.89 26.70
C ILE A 420 4.48 23.52 26.37
N TRP A 421 3.62 22.54 26.06
CA TRP A 421 4.05 21.15 25.88
C TRP A 421 4.25 20.75 24.42
N GLN A 422 3.57 21.39 23.46
CA GLN A 422 3.69 21.03 22.04
C GLN A 422 5.10 21.16 21.48
N LYS A 423 5.92 22.07 22.02
CA LYS A 423 7.34 22.20 21.65
C LYS A 423 8.19 20.96 21.95
N TYR A 424 7.68 20.03 22.77
CA TYR A 424 8.35 18.77 23.12
C TYR A 424 7.81 17.56 22.34
N THR A 425 6.65 17.68 21.71
CA THR A 425 6.05 16.61 20.89
C THR A 425 6.41 16.77 19.43
N SER A 426 6.13 15.75 18.61
CA SER A 426 6.40 15.75 17.17
C SER A 426 5.66 16.84 16.41
N ASN A 427 4.48 17.25 16.91
CA ASN A 427 3.50 18.08 16.20
C ASN A 427 3.04 17.50 14.86
N ARG A 428 3.20 16.19 14.66
CA ARG A 428 2.77 15.48 13.45
C ARG A 428 1.54 14.63 13.74
N PRO A 429 0.69 14.35 12.73
CA PRO A 429 -0.29 13.28 12.80
C PRO A 429 0.39 11.96 13.16
N ARG A 430 -0.24 11.12 13.97
CA ARG A 430 0.38 9.91 14.53
C ARG A 430 0.84 8.92 13.45
N TYR A 431 0.18 8.87 12.29
CA TYR A 431 0.58 8.01 11.17
C TYR A 431 1.97 8.34 10.61
N GLN A 432 2.41 9.59 10.77
CA GLN A 432 3.72 10.05 10.33
C GLN A 432 4.83 9.71 11.33
N GLU A 433 4.50 9.42 12.58
CA GLU A 433 5.49 9.15 13.63
C GLU A 433 6.18 7.79 13.45
N ALA A 434 7.42 7.72 13.94
CA ALA A 434 8.15 6.47 14.07
C ALA A 434 7.41 5.45 14.96
N ALA A 435 7.63 4.16 14.71
CA ALA A 435 6.90 3.06 15.34
C ALA A 435 6.96 3.13 16.87
N ARG A 436 8.12 3.47 17.44
CA ARG A 436 8.31 3.51 18.89
C ARG A 436 7.30 4.38 19.65
N TYR A 437 6.83 5.48 19.05
CA TYR A 437 5.90 6.40 19.70
C TYR A 437 4.48 5.85 19.67
N TYR A 438 4.08 5.28 18.53
CA TYR A 438 2.81 4.59 18.40
C TYR A 438 2.75 3.37 19.34
N LEU A 439 3.81 2.56 19.39
CA LEU A 439 3.86 1.38 20.25
C LEU A 439 3.76 1.75 21.74
N GLN A 440 4.34 2.87 22.17
CA GLN A 440 4.11 3.38 23.52
C GLN A 440 2.64 3.75 23.75
N TYR A 441 2.05 4.50 22.81
CA TYR A 441 0.65 4.92 22.91
C TYR A 441 -0.34 3.74 22.85
N ALA A 442 0.00 2.70 22.09
CA ALA A 442 -0.73 1.44 21.94
C ALA A 442 -0.48 0.45 23.08
N GLY A 443 0.25 0.86 24.13
CA GLY A 443 0.37 0.10 25.37
C GLY A 443 1.40 -1.03 25.36
N MET A 444 2.31 -1.06 24.39
CA MET A 444 3.40 -2.03 24.41
C MET A 444 4.32 -1.80 25.63
N PRO A 445 4.94 -2.85 26.19
CA PRO A 445 5.84 -2.71 27.34
C PRO A 445 7.16 -2.02 26.97
N ASP A 446 7.64 -1.17 27.88
CA ASP A 446 8.67 -0.16 27.62
C ASP A 446 10.00 -0.72 27.05
N SER A 447 10.87 -1.20 27.91
CA SER A 447 12.22 -1.65 27.66
C SER A 447 12.25 -3.03 27.00
N LEU A 448 11.09 -3.67 26.92
CA LEU A 448 10.86 -4.95 26.29
C LEU A 448 10.58 -4.80 24.78
N VAL A 449 9.85 -3.77 24.36
CA VAL A 449 9.44 -3.59 22.96
C VAL A 449 9.99 -2.31 22.32
N TYR A 450 9.77 -1.12 22.90
CA TYR A 450 9.99 0.14 22.16
C TYR A 450 11.11 1.06 22.69
N SER A 451 11.63 0.83 23.89
CA SER A 451 12.79 1.56 24.45
C SER A 451 13.90 0.56 24.79
N ILE A 452 14.32 -0.24 23.82
CA ILE A 452 15.16 -1.41 24.06
C ILE A 452 16.64 -1.06 24.25
N ASN A 453 17.08 0.12 23.79
CA ASN A 453 18.46 0.58 23.84
C ASN A 453 18.78 1.50 25.03
N LYS A 454 18.03 1.44 26.14
CA LYS A 454 18.27 2.28 27.34
C LYS A 454 19.69 2.17 27.92
N ASP A 455 20.35 1.02 27.77
CA ASP A 455 21.72 0.77 28.23
C ASP A 455 22.76 0.86 27.11
N TYR A 456 22.37 1.38 25.94
CA TYR A 456 23.26 1.46 24.78
C TYR A 456 24.37 2.49 24.99
N GLU A 457 25.61 2.05 24.90
CA GLU A 457 26.78 2.92 24.83
C GLU A 457 27.18 3.13 23.37
N ALA A 458 27.10 4.37 22.89
CA ALA A 458 27.49 4.70 21.53
C ALA A 458 29.02 4.60 21.35
N ASP A 459 29.48 3.85 20.36
CA ASP A 459 30.89 3.77 19.98
C ASP A 459 31.18 4.68 18.77
N TYR A 460 31.85 5.79 19.07
CA TYR A 460 32.25 6.80 18.09
C TYR A 460 33.70 6.66 17.61
N SER A 461 34.40 5.59 18.01
CA SER A 461 35.83 5.38 17.70
C SER A 461 36.15 5.43 16.20
N ASN A 462 35.17 5.10 15.34
CA ASN A 462 35.31 5.06 13.89
C ASN A 462 34.78 6.30 13.15
N ARG A 463 34.21 7.30 13.84
CA ARG A 463 33.54 8.46 13.20
C ARG A 463 34.33 9.78 13.27
N GLY A 464 35.63 9.71 13.54
CA GLY A 464 36.50 10.90 13.64
C GLY A 464 36.35 11.66 14.97
N LYS A 465 37.30 12.55 15.27
CA LYS A 465 37.41 13.21 16.59
C LYS A 465 36.19 14.09 16.93
N ASP A 466 35.56 14.70 15.94
CA ASP A 466 34.40 15.56 16.14
C ASP A 466 33.14 14.80 16.50
N ALA A 467 33.06 13.50 16.20
CA ALA A 467 31.88 12.69 16.49
C ALA A 467 31.83 12.24 17.96
N ALA A 468 32.98 12.14 18.64
CA ALA A 468 33.06 11.80 20.06
C ALA A 468 32.31 12.79 20.97
N LYS A 469 32.09 14.04 20.52
CA LYS A 469 31.27 15.03 21.27
C LYS A 469 29.79 14.64 21.36
N PHE A 470 29.30 13.83 20.42
CA PHE A 470 27.93 13.34 20.38
C PHE A 470 27.72 12.06 21.20
N GLN A 471 28.80 11.36 21.58
CA GLN A 471 28.75 10.14 22.38
C GLN A 471 27.89 10.29 23.64
N LYS A 472 28.14 11.32 24.45
CA LYS A 472 27.37 11.57 25.68
C LYS A 472 25.89 11.90 25.44
N ARG A 473 25.53 12.36 24.24
CA ARG A 473 24.15 12.72 23.89
C ARG A 473 23.33 11.50 23.46
N GLU A 474 23.98 10.47 22.91
CA GLU A 474 23.32 9.25 22.40
C GLU A 474 23.28 8.10 23.42
N VAL A 475 24.14 8.09 24.46
CA VAL A 475 24.16 7.03 25.48
C VAL A 475 22.76 6.86 26.10
N GLY A 476 22.18 5.68 25.92
CA GLY A 476 20.83 5.33 26.38
C GLY A 476 19.68 6.09 25.73
N LYS A 477 19.91 6.82 24.63
CA LYS A 477 18.95 7.75 24.00
C LYS A 477 19.00 7.69 22.48
N THR A 478 18.51 6.60 21.89
CA THR A 478 18.57 6.39 20.44
C THR A 478 17.20 6.03 19.86
N ASP A 479 16.42 7.06 19.55
CA ASP A 479 15.06 6.91 19.02
C ASP A 479 15.04 6.25 17.67
N TYR A 480 16.01 6.59 16.83
CA TYR A 480 16.18 5.95 15.55
C TYR A 480 16.40 4.44 15.67
N LYS A 481 17.29 3.99 16.57
CA LYS A 481 17.52 2.56 16.78
C LYS A 481 16.32 1.89 17.43
N ASP A 482 15.71 2.54 18.39
CA ASP A 482 14.49 2.05 19.03
C ASP A 482 13.33 1.92 18.03
N ASP A 483 13.19 2.84 17.07
CA ASP A 483 12.18 2.77 16.01
C ASP A 483 12.26 1.46 15.21
N TYR A 484 13.36 1.22 14.49
CA TYR A 484 13.43 0.05 13.61
C TYR A 484 13.60 -1.26 14.37
N MET A 485 14.23 -1.25 15.54
CA MET A 485 14.41 -2.48 16.31
C MET A 485 13.13 -2.90 17.04
N SER A 486 12.28 -1.94 17.43
CA SER A 486 11.04 -2.23 18.15
C SER A 486 10.06 -3.07 17.35
N ARG A 487 10.02 -2.93 16.02
CA ARG A 487 9.06 -3.64 15.15
C ARG A 487 9.23 -5.14 15.25
N GLY A 488 10.47 -5.63 15.28
CA GLY A 488 10.73 -7.06 15.44
C GLY A 488 10.40 -7.59 16.83
N GLU A 489 10.68 -6.82 17.87
CA GLU A 489 10.30 -7.18 19.25
C GLU A 489 8.78 -7.07 19.47
N TRP A 490 8.11 -6.18 18.75
CA TRP A 490 6.65 -6.06 18.74
C TRP A 490 6.00 -7.31 18.13
N VAL A 491 6.52 -7.83 17.02
CA VAL A 491 6.05 -9.11 16.46
C VAL A 491 6.18 -10.24 17.48
N ASP A 492 7.32 -10.33 18.14
CA ASP A 492 7.56 -11.33 19.19
C ASP A 492 6.60 -11.14 20.39
N TYR A 493 6.27 -9.89 20.76
CA TYR A 493 5.30 -9.59 21.82
C TYR A 493 3.85 -9.89 21.43
N LEU A 494 3.47 -9.67 20.17
CA LEU A 494 2.14 -10.06 19.66
C LEU A 494 1.89 -11.54 19.91
N ILE A 495 2.89 -12.38 19.64
CA ILE A 495 2.80 -13.84 19.79
C ILE A 495 2.91 -14.25 21.26
N GLY A 496 3.92 -13.74 21.97
CA GLY A 496 4.20 -14.15 23.34
C GLY A 496 4.88 -15.51 23.45
N ALA A 497 4.90 -16.09 24.64
CA ALA A 497 5.69 -17.27 24.98
C ALA A 497 5.39 -18.48 24.08
N PRO A 498 6.42 -19.25 23.63
CA PRO A 498 7.86 -19.08 23.87
C PRO A 498 8.55 -18.13 22.86
N SER A 499 7.77 -17.44 22.03
CA SER A 499 8.21 -16.50 21.00
C SER A 499 8.27 -15.05 21.49
N GLY A 500 8.25 -14.80 22.80
CA GLY A 500 8.27 -13.44 23.36
C GLY A 500 9.55 -12.66 23.01
N PRO A 501 9.60 -11.34 23.27
CA PRO A 501 10.73 -10.48 22.89
C PRO A 501 12.07 -10.95 23.47
N THR A 502 13.17 -10.53 22.87
CA THR A 502 14.54 -10.99 23.18
C THR A 502 14.89 -10.89 24.67
N LYS A 503 14.47 -9.81 25.35
CA LYS A 503 14.74 -9.61 26.79
C LYS A 503 13.86 -10.49 27.70
N ASN A 504 12.73 -10.99 27.21
CA ASN A 504 11.87 -11.92 27.95
C ASN A 504 11.11 -12.86 27.00
N PRO A 505 11.75 -13.96 26.54
CA PRO A 505 11.13 -14.91 25.62
C PRO A 505 9.89 -15.64 26.17
N THR A 506 9.73 -15.66 27.50
CA THR A 506 8.64 -16.36 28.21
C THR A 506 7.51 -15.42 28.63
N VAL A 507 7.52 -14.15 28.21
CA VAL A 507 6.39 -13.24 28.48
C VAL A 507 5.12 -13.77 27.81
N LYS A 508 3.97 -13.68 28.49
CA LYS A 508 2.66 -14.11 27.94
C LYS A 508 2.38 -13.47 26.58
N GLY A 509 2.74 -12.20 26.40
CA GLY A 509 2.49 -11.43 25.17
C GLY A 509 1.00 -11.21 24.94
N LEU A 510 0.61 -10.96 23.69
CA LEU A 510 -0.79 -10.73 23.31
C LEU A 510 -1.50 -11.98 22.79
N GLY A 511 -0.81 -13.11 22.65
CA GLY A 511 -1.40 -14.39 22.21
C GLY A 511 -1.88 -14.42 20.76
N ILE A 512 -1.48 -13.46 19.92
CA ILE A 512 -1.88 -13.37 18.52
C ILE A 512 -0.94 -14.25 17.66
N PRO A 513 -1.45 -15.26 16.94
CA PRO A 513 -0.61 -16.21 16.21
C PRO A 513 -0.16 -15.65 14.86
N VAL A 514 0.85 -14.76 14.87
CA VAL A 514 1.40 -14.15 13.64
C VAL A 514 2.01 -15.22 12.71
N ASP A 515 1.51 -15.32 11.47
CA ASP A 515 1.99 -16.30 10.48
C ASP A 515 3.27 -15.87 9.77
N MET A 516 3.42 -14.56 9.54
CA MET A 516 4.59 -13.96 8.90
C MET A 516 4.70 -12.46 9.18
N ALA A 517 5.87 -11.90 8.92
CA ALA A 517 6.08 -10.45 8.93
C ALA A 517 6.71 -9.92 7.63
N LEU A 518 6.35 -8.69 7.26
CA LEU A 518 6.90 -7.96 6.12
C LEU A 518 7.27 -6.53 6.53
N ALA A 519 8.56 -6.22 6.40
CA ALA A 519 9.08 -4.85 6.44
C ALA A 519 9.19 -4.31 5.00
N PHE A 520 8.36 -3.34 4.64
CA PHE A 520 8.36 -2.75 3.30
C PHE A 520 9.17 -1.44 3.30
N HIS A 521 10.31 -1.46 2.60
CA HIS A 521 11.27 -0.36 2.47
C HIS A 521 11.63 -0.09 1.01
N THR A 522 12.39 0.98 0.79
CA THR A 522 13.10 1.24 -0.48
C THR A 522 14.55 1.62 -0.20
N ASP A 523 15.46 1.24 -1.09
CA ASP A 523 16.88 1.48 -0.92
C ASP A 523 17.24 2.95 -1.24
N ALA A 524 18.48 3.33 -0.96
CA ALA A 524 19.07 4.63 -1.24
C ALA A 524 20.28 4.51 -2.20
N GLY A 525 20.09 3.83 -3.33
CA GLY A 525 21.12 3.65 -4.37
C GLY A 525 21.05 4.71 -5.49
N PHE A 526 22.13 5.43 -5.74
CA PHE A 526 22.18 6.43 -6.82
C PHE A 526 22.90 5.92 -8.08
N THR A 527 22.41 6.26 -9.26
CA THR A 527 23.13 6.15 -10.53
C THR A 527 23.19 7.50 -11.25
N PRO A 528 24.34 7.87 -11.87
CA PRO A 528 24.45 9.11 -12.63
C PRO A 528 23.57 9.19 -13.88
N ASN A 529 23.05 8.05 -14.35
CA ASN A 529 22.24 7.93 -15.57
C ASN A 529 20.78 7.56 -15.23
N ASP A 530 20.04 7.08 -16.22
CA ASP A 530 18.66 6.62 -16.15
C ASP A 530 18.54 5.10 -15.92
N SER A 531 19.62 4.45 -15.47
CA SER A 531 19.56 3.01 -15.21
C SER A 531 18.73 2.69 -13.97
N ILE A 532 17.92 1.65 -14.09
CA ILE A 532 17.07 1.13 -13.01
C ILE A 532 17.91 0.36 -12.00
N ILE A 533 17.82 0.76 -10.73
CA ILE A 533 18.49 0.05 -9.62
C ILE A 533 17.74 -1.24 -9.32
N GLY A 534 16.42 -1.16 -9.17
CA GLY A 534 15.53 -2.30 -9.00
C GLY A 534 15.54 -2.93 -7.61
N SER A 535 14.96 -4.13 -7.50
CA SER A 535 14.50 -4.69 -6.22
C SER A 535 15.52 -5.59 -5.55
N LEU A 536 15.85 -5.27 -4.29
CA LEU A 536 16.62 -6.07 -3.36
C LEU A 536 15.68 -6.65 -2.28
N ALA A 537 16.03 -7.80 -1.70
CA ALA A 537 15.30 -8.31 -0.55
C ALA A 537 16.26 -8.92 0.47
N ILE A 538 15.85 -8.91 1.73
CA ILE A 538 16.66 -9.30 2.89
C ILE A 538 15.85 -10.27 3.75
N TYR A 539 16.50 -11.34 4.17
CA TYR A 539 15.97 -12.32 5.13
C TYR A 539 17.08 -12.69 6.12
N SER A 540 16.74 -13.47 7.14
CA SER A 540 17.75 -14.04 8.04
C SER A 540 17.47 -15.50 8.37
N THR A 541 18.53 -16.32 8.39
CA THR A 541 18.48 -17.69 8.92
C THR A 541 19.39 -17.91 10.13
N THR A 542 20.02 -16.85 10.65
CA THR A 542 21.23 -16.98 11.51
C THR A 542 21.02 -16.59 12.98
N ARG A 543 19.78 -16.39 13.44
CA ARG A 543 19.48 -16.05 14.83
C ARG A 543 19.45 -17.31 15.71
N ASP A 544 20.09 -17.34 16.88
CA ASP A 544 19.96 -18.36 17.94
C ASP A 544 20.08 -19.84 17.50
N ASN A 545 19.01 -20.41 16.92
CA ASN A 545 18.87 -21.79 16.42
C ASN A 545 18.44 -21.81 14.94
N ASP A 546 18.61 -22.95 14.26
CA ASP A 546 18.20 -23.14 12.86
C ASP A 546 16.67 -23.07 12.63
N CYS A 547 15.88 -23.17 13.70
CA CYS A 547 14.42 -23.13 13.67
C CYS A 547 13.88 -21.95 14.50
N PHE A 548 12.68 -21.50 14.14
CA PHE A 548 11.82 -20.67 14.97
C PHE A 548 11.32 -21.45 16.20
N PRO A 549 10.80 -20.79 17.26
CA PRO A 549 10.34 -21.47 18.47
C PRO A 549 9.23 -22.50 18.24
N ASN A 550 8.42 -22.34 17.19
CA ASN A 550 7.41 -23.34 16.78
C ASN A 550 8.02 -24.58 16.09
N GLY A 551 9.33 -24.64 15.88
CA GLY A 551 10.03 -25.72 15.20
C GLY A 551 10.06 -25.62 13.66
N GLN A 552 9.54 -24.53 13.08
CA GLN A 552 9.66 -24.25 11.65
C GLN A 552 11.09 -23.81 11.32
N SER A 553 11.66 -24.37 10.25
CA SER A 553 12.99 -23.99 9.75
C SER A 553 13.03 -22.53 9.31
N LYS A 554 14.09 -21.81 9.67
CA LYS A 554 14.27 -20.40 9.27
C LYS A 554 14.48 -20.20 7.77
N TRP A 555 14.76 -21.28 7.04
CA TRP A 555 14.76 -21.25 5.58
C TRP A 555 13.38 -20.92 5.00
N ALA A 556 12.31 -21.01 5.77
CA ALA A 556 10.99 -20.47 5.39
C ALA A 556 11.03 -18.96 5.09
N SER A 557 11.88 -18.17 5.76
CA SER A 557 12.07 -16.73 5.44
C SER A 557 12.70 -16.52 4.07
N ARG A 558 13.59 -17.44 3.64
CA ARG A 558 14.14 -17.42 2.28
C ARG A 558 13.06 -17.79 1.27
N ASP A 559 12.27 -18.82 1.54
CA ASP A 559 11.15 -19.23 0.66
C ASP A 559 10.17 -18.07 0.46
N LEU A 560 9.75 -17.40 1.54
CA LEU A 560 8.94 -16.18 1.52
C LEU A 560 9.55 -15.11 0.61
N THR A 561 10.84 -14.82 0.81
CA THR A 561 11.57 -13.78 0.09
C THR A 561 11.69 -14.08 -1.40
N ASP A 562 12.04 -15.31 -1.80
CA ASP A 562 12.14 -15.70 -3.21
C ASP A 562 10.77 -15.61 -3.89
N ILE A 563 9.73 -16.18 -3.28
CA ILE A 563 8.37 -16.17 -3.84
C ILE A 563 7.89 -14.74 -4.11
N ILE A 564 8.00 -13.84 -3.12
CA ILE A 564 7.53 -12.46 -3.25
C ILE A 564 8.39 -11.66 -4.23
N GLN A 565 9.72 -11.70 -4.11
CA GLN A 565 10.57 -10.91 -4.98
C GLN A 565 10.51 -11.39 -6.44
N SER A 566 10.37 -12.70 -6.69
CA SER A 566 10.12 -13.20 -8.05
C SER A 566 8.79 -12.69 -8.60
N GLN A 567 7.70 -12.77 -7.84
CA GLN A 567 6.39 -12.26 -8.28
C GLN A 567 6.44 -10.76 -8.60
N VAL A 568 7.04 -9.96 -7.72
CA VAL A 568 7.17 -8.50 -7.90
C VAL A 568 7.98 -8.17 -9.15
N VAL A 569 9.15 -8.78 -9.33
CA VAL A 569 10.02 -8.50 -10.48
C VAL A 569 9.37 -8.96 -11.79
N GLU A 570 8.73 -10.11 -11.82
CA GLU A 570 8.06 -10.64 -13.02
C GLU A 570 6.89 -9.76 -13.45
N ASP A 571 6.08 -9.29 -12.51
CA ASP A 571 4.97 -8.36 -12.79
C ASP A 571 5.49 -7.01 -13.30
N ILE A 572 6.50 -6.42 -12.65
CA ILE A 572 7.09 -5.15 -13.08
C ILE A 572 7.66 -5.26 -14.50
N ARG A 573 8.40 -6.35 -14.79
CA ARG A 573 8.95 -6.58 -16.14
C ARG A 573 7.86 -6.77 -17.18
N SER A 574 6.75 -7.38 -16.79
CA SER A 574 5.62 -7.64 -17.67
C SER A 574 4.81 -6.38 -17.96
N LYS A 575 4.66 -5.45 -17.01
CA LYS A 575 3.77 -4.29 -17.16
C LYS A 575 4.47 -2.95 -17.37
N TYR A 576 5.69 -2.79 -16.88
CA TYR A 576 6.36 -1.48 -16.79
C TYR A 576 7.75 -1.48 -17.41
N GLU A 577 8.70 -2.23 -16.87
CA GLU A 577 10.11 -2.09 -17.23
C GLU A 577 10.75 -3.47 -17.45
N PRO A 578 10.84 -3.95 -18.72
CA PRO A 578 11.34 -5.29 -19.03
C PRO A 578 12.76 -5.55 -18.51
N LYS A 579 13.56 -4.50 -18.32
CA LYS A 579 14.93 -4.57 -17.78
C LYS A 579 14.98 -4.30 -16.28
N TRP A 580 13.85 -4.33 -15.57
CA TRP A 580 13.83 -4.09 -14.13
C TRP A 580 14.80 -5.05 -13.44
N THR A 581 15.74 -4.48 -12.70
CA THR A 581 16.85 -5.23 -12.15
C THR A 581 16.39 -6.07 -10.96
N ARG A 582 16.61 -7.39 -11.03
CA ARG A 582 16.49 -8.29 -9.88
C ARG A 582 17.82 -8.28 -9.12
N ARG A 583 17.87 -7.61 -7.98
CA ARG A 583 19.05 -7.59 -7.10
C ARG A 583 19.03 -8.80 -6.16
N GLY A 584 19.91 -8.79 -5.16
CA GLY A 584 20.19 -9.93 -4.30
C GLY A 584 19.03 -10.36 -3.39
N MET A 585 19.19 -11.54 -2.80
CA MET A 585 18.43 -12.02 -1.65
C MET A 585 19.39 -12.18 -0.48
N TRP A 586 19.56 -11.13 0.32
CA TRP A 586 20.58 -11.06 1.34
C TRP A 586 20.17 -11.83 2.60
N ASN A 587 20.94 -12.86 2.97
CA ASN A 587 20.87 -13.44 4.32
C ASN A 587 21.70 -12.58 5.29
N LYS A 588 21.07 -11.62 5.96
CA LYS A 588 21.75 -10.63 6.81
C LYS A 588 20.97 -10.37 8.10
N GLN A 589 21.67 -9.87 9.11
CA GLN A 589 21.12 -9.59 10.43
C GLN A 589 20.54 -8.16 10.51
N TYR A 590 19.76 -7.75 9.52
CA TYR A 590 19.01 -6.49 9.59
C TYR A 590 17.90 -6.67 10.61
N SER A 591 17.79 -5.76 11.58
CA SER A 591 16.96 -5.97 12.77
C SER A 591 15.54 -6.41 12.46
N GLU A 592 14.90 -5.78 11.46
CA GLU A 592 13.52 -6.07 11.05
C GLU A 592 13.34 -7.43 10.36
N ALA A 593 14.39 -7.99 9.76
CA ALA A 593 14.39 -9.35 9.17
C ALA A 593 14.96 -10.42 10.12
N TYR A 594 15.76 -9.99 11.11
CA TYR A 594 16.51 -10.85 12.01
C TYR A 594 15.78 -11.13 13.33
N ARG A 595 15.11 -10.12 13.88
CA ARG A 595 14.47 -10.23 15.20
C ARG A 595 13.20 -11.07 15.16
N PRO A 596 12.21 -10.86 14.27
CA PRO A 596 10.97 -11.64 14.34
C PRO A 596 11.20 -13.14 14.41
N LYS A 597 10.49 -13.80 15.32
CA LYS A 597 10.53 -15.26 15.52
C LYS A 597 9.54 -16.02 14.64
N VAL A 598 9.21 -15.44 13.50
CA VAL A 598 8.33 -15.98 12.45
C VAL A 598 8.97 -15.74 11.08
N PRO A 599 8.56 -16.46 10.01
CA PRO A 599 9.01 -16.19 8.65
C PRO A 599 8.87 -14.70 8.31
N THR A 600 9.98 -14.07 7.91
CA THR A 600 10.04 -12.62 7.73
C THR A 600 10.91 -12.25 6.54
N MET A 601 10.48 -11.21 5.82
CA MET A 601 11.30 -10.53 4.82
C MET A 601 11.31 -9.01 5.06
N LEU A 602 12.45 -8.39 4.74
CA LEU A 602 12.55 -6.96 4.50
C LEU A 602 12.74 -6.74 3.00
N SER A 603 11.84 -5.96 2.42
CA SER A 603 11.88 -5.64 1.00
C SER A 603 12.50 -4.26 0.77
N GLU A 604 13.40 -4.18 -0.19
CA GLU A 604 13.96 -2.93 -0.72
C GLU A 604 13.50 -2.81 -2.17
N LEU A 605 12.27 -2.32 -2.38
CA LEU A 605 11.56 -2.45 -3.66
C LEU A 605 12.32 -1.81 -4.83
N MET A 606 12.82 -0.60 -4.63
CA MET A 606 13.47 0.24 -5.64
C MET A 606 14.42 1.19 -4.93
N SER A 607 15.13 2.06 -5.67
CA SER A 607 15.92 3.12 -5.05
C SER A 607 15.24 4.49 -5.01
N HIS A 608 15.06 5.02 -3.80
CA HIS A 608 14.46 6.32 -3.54
C HIS A 608 15.31 7.51 -4.02
N GLN A 609 16.63 7.29 -4.14
CA GLN A 609 17.58 8.30 -4.61
C GLN A 609 17.85 8.23 -6.12
N ASN A 610 17.13 7.37 -6.86
CA ASN A 610 17.28 7.25 -8.30
C ASN A 610 16.02 7.74 -9.03
N PHE A 611 16.17 8.74 -9.92
CA PHE A 611 15.01 9.33 -10.61
C PHE A 611 14.26 8.33 -11.50
N ALA A 612 14.96 7.42 -12.19
CA ALA A 612 14.30 6.44 -13.06
C ALA A 612 13.41 5.46 -12.28
N ASP A 613 13.88 5.02 -11.10
CA ASP A 613 13.09 4.22 -10.16
C ASP A 613 11.90 5.05 -9.62
N MET A 614 12.17 6.27 -9.14
CA MET A 614 11.14 7.16 -8.57
C MET A 614 10.06 7.57 -9.58
N TYR A 615 10.40 7.77 -10.84
CA TYR A 615 9.44 8.08 -11.90
C TYR A 615 8.37 6.99 -12.03
N GLN A 616 8.80 5.72 -12.08
CA GLN A 616 7.86 4.59 -12.09
C GLN A 616 7.06 4.55 -10.79
N ALA A 617 7.76 4.72 -9.67
CA ALA A 617 7.20 4.49 -8.35
C ALA A 617 6.16 5.56 -7.94
N MET A 618 6.23 6.77 -8.48
CA MET A 618 5.25 7.83 -8.27
C MET A 618 3.92 7.60 -9.00
N ASP A 619 3.86 6.68 -9.99
CA ASP A 619 2.64 6.32 -10.71
C ASP A 619 1.69 5.49 -9.82
N PRO A 620 0.46 5.94 -9.52
CA PRO A 620 -0.49 5.16 -8.74
C PRO A 620 -0.82 3.79 -9.33
N LYS A 621 -0.78 3.63 -10.66
CA LYS A 621 -0.98 2.32 -11.31
C LYS A 621 0.17 1.36 -10.99
N PHE A 622 1.41 1.87 -11.00
CA PHE A 622 2.57 1.10 -10.55
C PHE A 622 2.42 0.70 -9.07
N LYS A 623 1.99 1.64 -8.20
CA LYS A 623 1.74 1.35 -6.78
C LYS A 623 0.73 0.22 -6.60
N PHE A 624 -0.40 0.26 -7.33
CA PHE A 624 -1.43 -0.78 -7.29
C PHE A 624 -0.90 -2.13 -7.75
N ASP A 625 -0.28 -2.19 -8.93
CA ASP A 625 0.18 -3.44 -9.53
C ASP A 625 1.31 -4.10 -8.73
N VAL A 626 2.26 -3.30 -8.22
CA VAL A 626 3.33 -3.83 -7.36
C VAL A 626 2.75 -4.32 -6.05
N SER A 627 1.83 -3.58 -5.43
CA SER A 627 1.16 -4.01 -4.20
C SER A 627 0.38 -5.32 -4.41
N ARG A 628 -0.27 -5.47 -5.57
CA ARG A 628 -0.91 -6.72 -5.98
C ARG A 628 0.09 -7.86 -6.14
N ALA A 629 1.28 -7.59 -6.66
CA ALA A 629 2.34 -8.59 -6.75
C ALA A 629 2.85 -9.05 -5.37
N TYR A 630 2.99 -8.15 -4.38
CA TYR A 630 3.28 -8.52 -2.99
C TYR A 630 2.17 -9.39 -2.41
N TYR A 631 0.91 -8.98 -2.56
CA TYR A 631 -0.25 -9.77 -2.13
C TYR A 631 -0.24 -11.19 -2.73
N LYS A 632 -0.05 -11.32 -4.05
CA LYS A 632 0.06 -12.62 -4.75
C LYS A 632 1.18 -13.47 -4.16
N GLY A 633 2.36 -12.90 -3.93
CA GLY A 633 3.50 -13.61 -3.34
C GLY A 633 3.24 -14.07 -1.90
N ILE A 634 2.65 -13.22 -1.07
CA ILE A 634 2.25 -13.55 0.32
C ILE A 634 1.24 -14.69 0.33
N LEU A 635 0.21 -14.61 -0.52
CA LEU A 635 -0.81 -15.64 -0.65
C LEU A 635 -0.21 -16.98 -1.07
N LYS A 636 0.67 -16.99 -2.08
CA LYS A 636 1.36 -18.20 -2.55
C LYS A 636 2.23 -18.81 -1.45
N PHE A 637 2.97 -17.98 -0.71
CA PHE A 637 3.76 -18.44 0.43
C PHE A 637 2.87 -19.09 1.51
N LEU A 638 1.88 -18.36 2.05
CA LEU A 638 1.04 -18.86 3.14
C LEU A 638 0.22 -20.09 2.73
N SER A 639 -0.32 -20.12 1.51
CA SER A 639 -1.02 -21.31 1.00
C SER A 639 -0.10 -22.52 0.89
N SER A 640 1.16 -22.32 0.49
CA SER A 640 2.16 -23.39 0.48
C SER A 640 2.55 -23.89 1.87
N GLN A 641 2.51 -23.01 2.89
CA GLN A 641 2.77 -23.40 4.29
C GLN A 641 1.65 -24.30 4.82
N ASP A 642 0.41 -24.04 4.43
CA ASP A 642 -0.77 -24.79 4.82
C ASP A 642 -0.98 -26.07 3.97
N GLY A 643 -0.24 -26.22 2.86
CA GLY A 643 -0.42 -27.34 1.92
C GLY A 643 -1.75 -27.28 1.15
N ARG A 644 -2.25 -26.07 0.88
CA ARG A 644 -3.53 -25.83 0.19
C ARG A 644 -3.33 -25.07 -1.12
N ASP A 645 -4.34 -25.15 -1.98
CA ASP A 645 -4.45 -24.30 -3.16
C ASP A 645 -4.74 -22.84 -2.79
N TYR A 646 -4.50 -21.94 -3.74
CA TYR A 646 -4.77 -20.51 -3.59
C TYR A 646 -5.65 -19.97 -4.73
N VAL A 647 -6.38 -18.91 -4.42
CA VAL A 647 -7.14 -18.12 -5.40
C VAL A 647 -6.87 -16.65 -5.10
N VAL A 648 -6.45 -15.89 -6.11
CA VAL A 648 -6.21 -14.45 -5.99
C VAL A 648 -7.55 -13.71 -6.13
N GLN A 649 -7.76 -12.62 -5.39
CA GLN A 649 -8.97 -11.81 -5.52
C GLN A 649 -9.11 -11.21 -6.94
N PRO A 650 -10.33 -10.97 -7.44
CA PRO A 650 -10.53 -10.39 -8.76
C PRO A 650 -10.01 -8.95 -8.90
N LEU A 651 -9.95 -8.47 -10.14
CA LEU A 651 -9.80 -7.03 -10.42
C LEU A 651 -11.16 -6.32 -10.31
N PRO A 652 -11.18 -4.99 -10.07
CA PRO A 652 -12.41 -4.20 -10.11
C PRO A 652 -13.19 -4.40 -11.41
N VAL A 653 -14.51 -4.26 -11.35
CA VAL A 653 -15.36 -4.32 -12.55
C VAL A 653 -15.19 -3.07 -13.40
N ASP A 654 -15.56 -3.19 -14.66
CA ASP A 654 -15.41 -2.16 -15.68
C ASP A 654 -16.74 -1.96 -16.45
N HIS A 655 -16.86 -0.92 -17.27
CA HIS A 655 -18.05 -0.54 -18.06
C HIS A 655 -19.30 -0.41 -17.18
N PHE A 656 -19.14 0.16 -15.99
CA PHE A 656 -20.25 0.31 -15.06
C PHE A 656 -21.27 1.29 -15.65
N GLN A 657 -22.56 0.98 -15.55
CA GLN A 657 -23.62 1.85 -16.03
C GLN A 657 -24.91 1.68 -15.23
N ILE A 658 -25.68 2.75 -15.20
CA ILE A 658 -27.05 2.76 -14.69
C ILE A 658 -28.00 2.99 -15.87
N ARG A 659 -29.06 2.18 -15.95
CA ARG A 659 -30.15 2.37 -16.92
C ARG A 659 -31.48 2.53 -16.19
N GLU A 660 -32.25 3.54 -16.56
CA GLU A 660 -33.62 3.67 -16.08
C GLU A 660 -34.54 2.72 -16.84
N THR A 661 -35.44 2.06 -16.11
CA THR A 661 -36.41 1.08 -16.65
C THR A 661 -37.81 1.42 -16.13
N GLU A 662 -38.85 0.83 -16.72
CA GLU A 662 -40.23 1.04 -16.23
C GLU A 662 -40.43 0.68 -14.75
N LYS A 663 -39.64 -0.26 -14.22
CA LYS A 663 -39.76 -0.81 -12.86
C LYS A 663 -38.77 -0.23 -11.84
N GLY A 664 -37.85 0.65 -12.25
CA GLY A 664 -36.75 1.12 -11.40
C GLY A 664 -35.48 1.34 -12.21
N ILE A 665 -34.33 0.94 -11.67
CA ILE A 665 -33.05 1.02 -12.38
C ILE A 665 -32.39 -0.36 -12.52
N LEU A 666 -31.62 -0.52 -13.59
CA LEU A 666 -30.71 -1.63 -13.82
C LEU A 666 -29.27 -1.11 -13.72
N LEU A 667 -28.52 -1.66 -12.79
CA LEU A 667 -27.07 -1.55 -12.72
C LEU A 667 -26.47 -2.67 -13.57
N ALA A 668 -25.48 -2.37 -14.41
CA ALA A 668 -24.79 -3.38 -15.23
C ALA A 668 -23.31 -3.04 -15.38
N TRP A 669 -22.45 -4.06 -15.45
CA TRP A 669 -21.00 -3.93 -15.54
C TRP A 669 -20.39 -5.15 -16.26
N LYS A 670 -19.06 -5.17 -16.39
CA LYS A 670 -18.30 -6.32 -16.92
C LYS A 670 -17.23 -6.79 -15.94
N PRO A 671 -16.99 -8.11 -15.83
CA PRO A 671 -15.82 -8.63 -15.14
C PRO A 671 -14.53 -8.28 -15.89
N VAL A 672 -13.45 -8.06 -15.14
CA VAL A 672 -12.10 -7.84 -15.67
C VAL A 672 -11.21 -9.04 -15.36
N ALA A 673 -10.56 -9.59 -16.39
CA ALA A 673 -9.61 -10.67 -16.24
C ALA A 673 -8.21 -10.15 -15.85
N ASP A 674 -7.52 -10.85 -14.95
CA ASP A 674 -6.11 -10.58 -14.65
C ASP A 674 -5.22 -11.42 -15.57
N GLU A 675 -4.61 -10.77 -16.57
CA GLU A 675 -3.73 -11.44 -17.54
C GLU A 675 -2.52 -12.14 -16.89
N LEU A 676 -2.11 -11.71 -15.70
CA LEU A 676 -0.97 -12.27 -14.97
C LEU A 676 -1.38 -13.28 -13.90
N GLU A 677 -2.67 -13.55 -13.71
CA GLU A 677 -3.15 -14.44 -12.64
C GLU A 677 -4.49 -15.10 -12.98
N ALA A 678 -4.41 -16.29 -13.57
CA ALA A 678 -5.58 -17.03 -14.05
C ALA A 678 -6.57 -17.45 -12.95
N THR A 679 -6.18 -17.46 -11.67
CA THR A 679 -7.10 -17.77 -10.57
C THR A 679 -8.02 -16.61 -10.21
N ALA A 680 -7.73 -15.39 -10.66
CA ALA A 680 -8.42 -14.15 -10.24
C ALA A 680 -9.76 -13.88 -10.92
N ASN A 681 -10.45 -14.90 -11.44
CA ASN A 681 -11.74 -14.71 -12.09
C ASN A 681 -12.86 -14.44 -11.06
N ALA A 682 -13.78 -13.53 -11.39
CA ALA A 682 -14.97 -13.24 -10.59
C ALA A 682 -15.99 -14.39 -10.68
N THR A 683 -16.67 -14.66 -9.56
CA THR A 683 -17.77 -15.65 -9.48
C THR A 683 -19.09 -15.04 -9.02
N SER A 684 -19.04 -13.89 -8.35
CA SER A 684 -20.19 -13.05 -8.01
C SER A 684 -19.71 -11.61 -7.79
N TYR A 685 -20.61 -10.72 -7.42
CA TYR A 685 -20.36 -9.29 -7.26
C TYR A 685 -21.09 -8.75 -6.02
N LYS A 686 -20.65 -7.61 -5.53
CA LYS A 686 -21.30 -6.93 -4.40
C LYS A 686 -21.59 -5.49 -4.77
N VAL A 687 -22.86 -5.09 -4.65
CA VAL A 687 -23.35 -3.75 -4.96
C VAL A 687 -23.53 -2.98 -3.68
N TYR A 688 -22.73 -1.94 -3.48
CA TYR A 688 -22.83 -1.03 -2.35
C TYR A 688 -23.69 0.19 -2.72
N THR A 689 -24.55 0.63 -1.80
CA THR A 689 -25.42 1.79 -2.01
C THR A 689 -25.12 2.89 -1.00
N ARG A 690 -25.00 4.12 -1.49
CA ARG A 690 -25.02 5.36 -0.70
C ARG A 690 -26.24 6.17 -1.07
N ILE A 691 -26.91 6.76 -0.07
CA ILE A 691 -28.02 7.68 -0.28
C ILE A 691 -27.57 9.09 0.12
N GLU A 692 -27.73 10.06 -0.78
CA GLU A 692 -27.30 11.45 -0.55
C GLU A 692 -25.82 11.52 -0.13
N GLU A 693 -25.49 12.34 0.87
CA GLU A 693 -24.14 12.54 1.39
C GLU A 693 -23.78 11.57 2.55
N GLU A 694 -24.53 10.49 2.75
CA GLU A 694 -24.28 9.48 3.79
C GLU A 694 -23.11 8.54 3.40
N GLY A 695 -22.81 7.54 4.22
CA GLY A 695 -21.84 6.49 3.90
C GLY A 695 -22.44 5.40 3.02
N PHE A 696 -21.58 4.53 2.46
CA PHE A 696 -22.03 3.29 1.82
C PHE A 696 -22.53 2.27 2.86
N ASP A 697 -23.55 1.50 2.50
CA ASP A 697 -24.02 0.34 3.26
C ASP A 697 -23.03 -0.84 3.21
N ASN A 698 -23.43 -2.00 3.72
CA ASN A 698 -22.60 -3.22 3.67
C ASN A 698 -22.69 -3.97 2.33
N GLY A 699 -23.40 -3.43 1.34
CA GLY A 699 -23.62 -4.03 0.04
C GLY A 699 -24.55 -5.24 0.00
N ILE A 700 -25.00 -5.56 -1.22
CA ILE A 700 -25.85 -6.71 -1.53
C ILE A 700 -25.18 -7.54 -2.63
N GLU A 701 -25.14 -8.86 -2.45
CA GLU A 701 -24.55 -9.76 -3.42
C GLU A 701 -25.42 -9.93 -4.68
N SER A 702 -24.78 -9.95 -5.85
CA SER A 702 -25.36 -10.34 -7.13
C SER A 702 -24.52 -11.43 -7.78
N PHE A 703 -25.16 -12.49 -8.29
CA PHE A 703 -24.47 -13.58 -9.01
C PHE A 703 -24.32 -13.29 -10.51
N GLU A 704 -24.99 -12.26 -11.00
CA GLU A 704 -24.92 -11.82 -12.39
C GLU A 704 -24.18 -10.47 -12.44
N PRO A 705 -23.57 -10.11 -13.59
CA PRO A 705 -22.95 -8.79 -13.78
C PRO A 705 -23.99 -7.66 -13.97
N GLU A 706 -25.15 -7.83 -13.34
CA GLU A 706 -26.23 -6.84 -13.28
C GLU A 706 -26.94 -6.92 -11.93
N TYR A 707 -27.60 -5.82 -11.54
CA TYR A 707 -28.45 -5.78 -10.35
C TYR A 707 -29.61 -4.81 -10.54
N ARG A 708 -30.82 -5.24 -10.18
CA ARG A 708 -32.05 -4.44 -10.34
C ARG A 708 -32.46 -3.82 -9.01
N ILE A 709 -32.72 -2.52 -9.03
CA ILE A 709 -33.20 -1.78 -7.88
C ILE A 709 -34.56 -1.18 -8.20
N GLU A 710 -35.55 -1.56 -7.42
CA GLU A 710 -36.90 -1.03 -7.50
C GLU A 710 -37.08 0.15 -6.54
N ASN A 711 -38.05 1.02 -6.82
CA ASN A 711 -38.54 2.04 -5.88
C ASN A 711 -37.55 3.16 -5.44
N CYS A 712 -36.67 3.63 -6.33
CA CYS A 712 -35.90 4.85 -6.08
C CYS A 712 -36.82 6.08 -5.91
N LYS A 713 -36.64 6.85 -4.83
CA LYS A 713 -37.48 8.01 -4.51
C LYS A 713 -37.17 9.20 -5.44
N PRO A 714 -38.18 9.87 -6.03
CA PRO A 714 -37.96 11.07 -6.83
C PRO A 714 -37.24 12.19 -6.08
N GLY A 715 -36.17 12.73 -6.68
CA GLY A 715 -35.36 13.81 -6.11
C GLY A 715 -34.42 13.40 -4.99
N VAL A 716 -34.18 12.09 -4.79
CA VAL A 716 -33.14 11.56 -3.91
C VAL A 716 -32.02 10.99 -4.77
N ILE A 717 -30.77 11.30 -4.44
CA ILE A 717 -29.61 10.74 -5.14
C ILE A 717 -29.23 9.42 -4.50
N TYR A 718 -29.08 8.40 -5.34
CA TYR A 718 -28.50 7.12 -4.99
C TYR A 718 -27.18 6.97 -5.74
N SER A 719 -26.11 6.64 -5.02
CA SER A 719 -24.79 6.35 -5.60
C SER A 719 -24.43 4.89 -5.35
N PHE A 720 -23.74 4.29 -6.30
CA PHE A 720 -23.39 2.88 -6.30
C PHE A 720 -21.92 2.67 -6.62
N LYS A 721 -21.34 1.66 -5.99
CA LYS A 721 -20.07 1.06 -6.40
C LYS A 721 -20.20 -0.46 -6.37
N VAL A 722 -19.40 -1.13 -7.18
CA VAL A 722 -19.44 -2.57 -7.33
C VAL A 722 -18.06 -3.17 -7.10
N THR A 723 -18.00 -4.27 -6.37
CA THR A 723 -16.80 -5.11 -6.26
C THR A 723 -17.07 -6.49 -6.85
N ALA A 724 -16.03 -7.12 -7.36
CA ALA A 724 -16.05 -8.51 -7.81
C ALA A 724 -15.57 -9.44 -6.68
N LEU A 725 -16.20 -10.59 -6.57
CA LEU A 725 -15.96 -11.58 -5.51
C LEU A 725 -15.52 -12.91 -6.12
N ASN A 726 -14.61 -13.61 -5.44
CA ASN A 726 -14.35 -15.03 -5.65
C ASN A 726 -13.93 -15.71 -4.34
N LYS A 727 -13.54 -17.00 -4.40
CA LYS A 727 -13.07 -17.73 -3.21
C LYS A 727 -11.74 -17.23 -2.63
N GLY A 728 -11.05 -16.33 -3.33
CA GLY A 728 -9.83 -15.66 -2.90
C GLY A 728 -10.06 -14.37 -2.13
N GLY A 729 -11.19 -13.69 -2.35
CA GLY A 729 -11.53 -12.43 -1.69
C GLY A 729 -12.36 -11.48 -2.54
N GLU A 730 -12.36 -10.22 -2.13
CA GLU A 730 -13.09 -9.10 -2.75
C GLU A 730 -12.14 -8.12 -3.47
N SER A 731 -12.51 -7.68 -4.67
CA SER A 731 -11.73 -6.69 -5.44
C SER A 731 -11.74 -5.30 -4.81
N PHE A 732 -10.96 -4.39 -5.39
CA PHE A 732 -11.16 -2.96 -5.14
C PHE A 732 -12.49 -2.49 -5.77
N ASP A 733 -12.95 -1.33 -5.32
CA ASP A 733 -14.16 -0.67 -5.82
C ASP A 733 -14.06 -0.35 -7.32
N SER A 734 -15.19 -0.45 -8.04
CA SER A 734 -15.40 0.29 -9.29
C SER A 734 -15.39 1.81 -9.06
N GLU A 735 -15.48 2.59 -10.13
CA GLU A 735 -15.92 3.99 -10.01
C GLU A 735 -17.33 4.10 -9.39
N ILE A 736 -17.70 5.30 -8.93
CA ILE A 736 -18.99 5.55 -8.30
C ILE A 736 -19.92 6.24 -9.29
N LEU A 737 -21.01 5.54 -9.62
CA LEU A 737 -22.08 6.07 -10.46
C LEU A 737 -23.27 6.49 -9.62
N SER A 738 -24.00 7.51 -10.08
CA SER A 738 -25.11 8.10 -9.35
C SER A 738 -26.37 8.24 -10.21
N TYR A 739 -27.52 8.11 -9.56
CA TYR A 739 -28.83 8.23 -10.16
C TYR A 739 -29.76 9.09 -9.30
N CYS A 740 -30.58 9.91 -9.96
CA CYS A 740 -31.67 10.62 -9.33
C CYS A 740 -32.89 10.64 -10.25
N LYS A 741 -33.99 10.06 -9.77
CA LYS A 741 -35.26 10.10 -10.50
C LYS A 741 -35.83 11.52 -10.54
N ALA A 742 -36.23 11.98 -11.73
CA ALA A 742 -36.85 13.30 -11.90
C ALA A 742 -38.21 13.40 -11.17
N LYS A 743 -38.47 14.53 -10.51
CA LYS A 743 -39.77 14.78 -9.84
C LYS A 743 -40.93 15.06 -10.82
N ASN A 744 -40.60 15.49 -12.03
CA ASN A 744 -41.55 15.98 -13.04
C ASN A 744 -41.66 15.06 -14.27
N GLY A 745 -41.05 13.87 -14.23
CA GLY A 745 -41.08 12.91 -15.33
C GLY A 745 -40.31 13.35 -16.59
N LYS A 746 -39.51 14.43 -16.51
CA LYS A 746 -38.60 14.79 -17.61
C LYS A 746 -37.56 13.71 -17.82
N LYS A 747 -37.13 13.55 -19.08
CA LYS A 747 -35.99 12.71 -19.45
C LYS A 747 -34.76 13.09 -18.61
N PRO A 748 -33.97 12.12 -18.12
CA PRO A 748 -32.81 12.40 -17.30
C PRO A 748 -31.71 13.13 -18.09
N VAL A 749 -30.83 13.81 -17.38
CA VAL A 749 -29.49 14.14 -17.90
C VAL A 749 -28.64 12.88 -17.87
N LEU A 750 -27.93 12.58 -18.94
CA LEU A 750 -26.91 11.54 -18.97
C LEU A 750 -25.59 12.17 -18.50
N ILE A 751 -25.05 11.70 -17.39
CA ILE A 751 -23.73 12.09 -16.91
C ILE A 751 -22.76 10.96 -17.23
N VAL A 752 -21.75 11.23 -18.04
CA VAL A 752 -20.69 10.27 -18.38
C VAL A 752 -19.43 10.67 -17.62
N ASN A 753 -18.94 9.76 -16.78
CA ASN A 753 -17.67 9.95 -16.09
C ASN A 753 -16.53 9.47 -16.99
N GLY A 754 -15.83 10.40 -17.62
CA GLY A 754 -14.60 10.12 -18.37
C GLY A 754 -13.37 10.66 -17.67
N PHE A 755 -13.42 10.82 -16.33
CA PHE A 755 -12.25 11.17 -15.54
C PHE A 755 -11.79 9.96 -14.72
N ASP A 756 -10.98 9.13 -15.34
CA ASP A 756 -10.38 7.92 -14.77
C ASP A 756 -8.86 8.07 -14.58
N ARG A 757 -8.27 9.18 -15.08
CA ARG A 757 -6.84 9.44 -15.01
C ARG A 757 -6.22 9.22 -13.64
N LEU A 758 -5.20 8.37 -13.62
CA LEU A 758 -4.26 8.14 -12.53
C LEU A 758 -2.83 8.13 -13.10
N THR A 759 -1.97 9.04 -12.65
CA THR A 759 -0.61 9.15 -13.19
C THR A 759 0.36 9.77 -12.20
N ALA A 760 1.65 9.51 -12.41
CA ALA A 760 2.75 10.24 -11.78
C ALA A 760 2.76 11.73 -12.20
N PRO A 761 3.42 12.61 -11.42
CA PRO A 761 3.70 13.99 -11.82
C PRO A 761 4.50 14.06 -13.13
N GLN A 762 4.43 15.19 -13.84
CA GLN A 762 5.20 15.38 -15.07
C GLN A 762 6.70 15.30 -14.80
N GLY A 763 7.33 14.22 -15.30
CA GLY A 763 8.77 14.05 -15.27
C GLY A 763 9.46 14.60 -16.51
N PHE A 764 10.75 14.91 -16.40
CA PHE A 764 11.64 15.14 -17.53
C PHE A 764 13.04 14.64 -17.23
N ASP A 765 13.79 14.30 -18.29
CA ASP A 765 15.22 13.97 -18.23
C ASP A 765 15.90 14.36 -19.54
N ASP A 766 16.88 15.26 -19.47
CA ASP A 766 17.71 15.66 -20.63
C ASP A 766 19.15 15.12 -20.56
N GLY A 767 19.42 14.23 -19.59
CA GLY A 767 20.73 13.66 -19.29
C GLY A 767 21.63 14.55 -18.42
N LYS A 768 21.31 15.84 -18.23
CA LYS A 768 21.99 16.74 -17.28
C LYS A 768 21.06 17.14 -16.14
N LEU A 769 19.84 17.55 -16.49
CA LEU A 769 18.77 17.90 -15.58
C LEU A 769 17.70 16.80 -15.63
N ALA A 770 17.21 16.40 -14.46
CA ALA A 770 16.10 15.46 -14.37
C ALA A 770 15.27 15.69 -13.11
N GLY A 771 13.97 15.42 -13.19
CA GLY A 771 13.08 15.57 -12.04
C GLY A 771 11.61 15.74 -12.39
N PHE A 772 10.82 16.08 -11.37
CA PHE A 772 9.39 16.34 -11.49
C PHE A 772 9.10 17.85 -11.59
N LYS A 773 8.22 18.21 -12.52
CA LYS A 773 7.73 19.57 -12.71
C LYS A 773 6.25 19.66 -12.37
N SER A 774 5.94 19.55 -11.08
CA SER A 774 4.59 19.74 -10.52
C SER A 774 3.87 20.99 -11.05
N SER A 775 4.61 22.07 -11.33
CA SER A 775 4.04 23.30 -11.88
C SER A 775 3.38 23.16 -13.26
N GLU A 776 3.76 22.12 -14.01
CA GLU A 776 3.19 21.74 -15.32
C GLU A 776 2.02 20.74 -15.14
N ASP A 777 2.21 19.72 -14.30
CA ASP A 777 1.21 18.70 -13.93
C ASP A 777 1.68 17.95 -12.67
N GLU A 778 0.87 17.99 -11.61
CA GLU A 778 1.15 17.31 -10.33
C GLU A 778 0.90 15.80 -10.38
N GLY A 779 0.32 15.32 -11.48
CA GLY A 779 -0.21 13.98 -11.60
C GLY A 779 -1.51 13.84 -10.81
N VAL A 780 -2.14 12.67 -10.93
CA VAL A 780 -3.45 12.41 -10.30
C VAL A 780 -3.33 11.15 -9.46
N ALA A 781 -3.42 11.31 -8.14
CA ALA A 781 -3.32 10.20 -7.20
C ALA A 781 -4.63 9.39 -7.13
N TYR A 782 -4.55 8.12 -6.71
CA TYR A 782 -5.73 7.32 -6.39
C TYR A 782 -6.35 7.82 -5.09
N LYS A 783 -7.51 8.49 -5.16
CA LYS A 783 -8.23 9.15 -4.07
C LYS A 783 -7.47 10.29 -3.38
N ARG A 784 -6.22 10.10 -2.97
CA ARG A 784 -5.38 11.07 -2.27
C ARG A 784 -3.90 10.68 -2.31
N ASN A 785 -3.02 11.65 -2.11
CA ASN A 785 -1.59 11.47 -1.85
C ASN A 785 -1.27 11.96 -0.43
N ILE A 786 -0.64 11.10 0.38
CA ILE A 786 -0.28 11.38 1.78
C ILE A 786 1.23 11.59 2.00
N ALA A 787 2.02 11.56 0.94
CA ALA A 787 3.49 11.57 0.97
C ALA A 787 4.15 12.73 0.20
N TYR A 788 3.37 13.61 -0.43
CA TYR A 788 3.91 14.79 -1.12
C TYR A 788 4.46 15.81 -0.11
N VAL A 789 5.76 16.10 -0.20
CA VAL A 789 6.45 16.99 0.77
C VAL A 789 6.59 18.43 0.23
N GLY A 790 6.62 18.60 -1.09
CA GLY A 790 6.77 19.89 -1.76
C GLY A 790 7.48 19.75 -3.12
N ASP A 791 7.61 20.86 -3.84
CA ASP A 791 8.21 20.86 -5.17
C ASP A 791 9.72 20.61 -5.16
N GLN A 792 10.21 19.92 -6.18
CA GLN A 792 11.64 19.75 -6.43
C GLN A 792 12.26 21.09 -6.83
N TYR A 793 13.39 21.45 -6.22
CA TYR A 793 14.14 22.67 -6.54
C TYR A 793 15.54 22.39 -7.11
N ASP A 794 16.10 21.19 -6.90
CA ASP A 794 17.39 20.80 -7.46
C ASP A 794 17.23 19.72 -8.53
N PHE A 795 17.43 20.11 -9.79
CA PHE A 795 17.28 19.25 -10.95
C PHE A 795 18.63 18.75 -11.50
N ASP A 796 19.77 19.26 -11.02
CA ASP A 796 21.08 18.95 -11.60
C ASP A 796 21.59 17.59 -11.10
N ARG A 797 21.75 16.62 -12.01
CA ARG A 797 22.29 15.29 -11.71
C ARG A 797 23.71 15.32 -11.13
N LYS A 798 24.44 16.45 -11.26
CA LYS A 798 25.78 16.65 -10.70
C LYS A 798 25.78 17.28 -9.31
N SER A 799 24.64 17.72 -8.80
CA SER A 799 24.53 18.22 -7.44
C SER A 799 24.96 17.12 -6.46
N VAL A 800 25.96 17.44 -5.65
CA VAL A 800 26.58 16.48 -4.74
C VAL A 800 25.72 16.30 -3.51
N TRP A 801 25.44 15.04 -3.15
CA TRP A 801 24.88 14.70 -1.86
C TRP A 801 25.88 14.99 -0.74
N LEU A 802 25.50 15.81 0.24
CA LEU A 802 26.29 16.06 1.44
C LEU A 802 25.75 15.27 2.62
N ASP A 803 24.46 15.49 2.94
CA ASP A 803 23.69 14.84 4.01
C ASP A 803 22.19 14.94 3.69
N ASP A 804 21.33 14.49 4.60
CA ASP A 804 19.88 14.51 4.38
C ASP A 804 19.26 15.93 4.35
N ASP A 805 19.95 16.94 4.90
CA ASP A 805 19.53 18.35 4.85
C ASP A 805 19.98 19.01 3.53
N ALA A 806 21.02 18.47 2.88
CA ALA A 806 21.58 18.92 1.61
C ALA A 806 21.81 17.73 0.66
N SER A 807 20.71 17.16 0.17
CA SER A 807 20.68 15.92 -0.62
C SER A 807 21.13 16.03 -2.08
N GLY A 808 21.31 17.24 -2.62
CA GLY A 808 21.70 17.41 -4.03
C GLY A 808 20.57 17.08 -5.01
N HIS A 809 20.86 16.29 -6.06
CA HIS A 809 19.87 16.00 -7.12
C HIS A 809 18.56 15.43 -6.54
N GLY A 810 17.43 16.04 -6.91
CA GLY A 810 16.12 15.65 -6.43
C GLY A 810 15.64 16.44 -5.21
N SER A 811 16.49 17.26 -4.57
CA SER A 811 16.11 17.98 -3.36
C SER A 811 14.82 18.78 -3.54
N SER A 812 13.92 18.63 -2.56
CA SER A 812 12.55 19.14 -2.60
C SER A 812 12.18 19.96 -1.36
N TYR A 813 11.22 20.86 -1.50
CA TYR A 813 10.66 21.63 -0.39
C TYR A 813 9.89 20.73 0.59
N ALA A 814 9.52 21.30 1.74
CA ALA A 814 8.85 20.62 2.86
C ALA A 814 7.52 21.28 3.26
N ASP A 815 6.98 22.18 2.43
CA ASP A 815 5.84 23.03 2.77
C ASP A 815 4.48 22.31 2.68
N GLN A 816 4.47 21.05 2.25
CA GLN A 816 3.25 20.24 2.04
C GLN A 816 3.19 19.00 2.92
N GLU A 817 4.20 18.70 3.74
CA GLU A 817 4.33 17.45 4.50
C GLU A 817 3.16 17.14 5.46
N GLU A 818 2.43 18.16 5.92
CA GLU A 818 1.27 17.97 6.80
C GLU A 818 -0.06 17.89 6.04
N ARG A 819 -0.05 18.03 4.71
CA ARG A 819 -1.25 18.10 3.89
C ARG A 819 -1.52 16.75 3.23
N ILE A 820 -2.80 16.43 3.16
CA ILE A 820 -3.30 15.36 2.30
C ILE A 820 -3.74 16.04 1.01
N ILE A 821 -3.17 15.62 -0.11
CA ILE A 821 -3.48 16.17 -1.43
C ILE A 821 -4.60 15.33 -2.05
N PRO A 822 -5.77 15.90 -2.38
CA PRO A 822 -6.85 15.17 -3.05
C PRO A 822 -6.42 14.69 -4.44
N GLY A 823 -6.77 13.45 -4.77
CA GLY A 823 -6.59 12.86 -6.10
C GLY A 823 -7.94 12.59 -6.77
N ASN A 824 -8.00 11.60 -7.65
CA ASN A 824 -9.24 11.17 -8.28
C ASN A 824 -10.13 10.42 -7.27
N SER A 825 -11.28 11.01 -6.93
CA SER A 825 -12.26 10.41 -6.02
C SER A 825 -13.18 9.39 -6.68
N PHE A 826 -13.27 9.39 -8.02
CA PHE A 826 -14.18 8.59 -8.84
C PHE A 826 -15.68 8.83 -8.53
N ASP A 827 -16.03 9.95 -7.89
CA ASP A 827 -17.37 10.27 -7.41
C ASP A 827 -17.95 11.57 -8.01
N TYR A 828 -17.38 12.01 -9.14
CA TYR A 828 -17.80 13.25 -9.79
C TYR A 828 -19.21 13.22 -10.38
N PRO A 829 -19.79 12.06 -10.80
CA PRO A 829 -21.21 11.98 -11.13
C PRO A 829 -22.13 12.43 -10.00
N PHE A 830 -21.76 12.21 -8.74
CA PHE A 830 -22.50 12.74 -7.59
C PHE A 830 -22.39 14.27 -7.52
N VAL A 831 -21.19 14.82 -7.72
CA VAL A 831 -20.94 16.28 -7.66
C VAL A 831 -21.70 17.04 -8.74
N HIS A 832 -21.67 16.56 -9.99
CA HIS A 832 -22.46 17.11 -11.10
C HIS A 832 -23.96 16.87 -10.87
N GLY A 833 -24.32 15.65 -10.46
CA GLY A 833 -25.68 15.24 -10.16
C GLY A 833 -26.38 16.10 -9.10
N LEU A 834 -25.65 16.56 -8.08
CA LEU A 834 -26.15 17.54 -7.10
C LEU A 834 -26.60 18.83 -7.78
N ALA A 835 -25.79 19.38 -8.69
CA ALA A 835 -26.11 20.61 -9.41
C ALA A 835 -27.27 20.42 -10.40
N VAL A 836 -27.36 19.26 -11.05
CA VAL A 836 -28.48 18.89 -11.94
C VAL A 836 -29.79 18.76 -11.16
N ARG A 837 -29.77 18.00 -10.06
CA ARG A 837 -30.95 17.78 -9.20
C ARG A 837 -31.44 19.07 -8.57
N ASP A 838 -30.55 19.88 -8.03
CA ASP A 838 -30.90 21.15 -7.37
C ASP A 838 -31.52 22.16 -8.36
N ASN A 839 -31.36 21.93 -9.68
CA ASN A 839 -32.02 22.66 -10.77
C ASN A 839 -33.29 21.98 -11.33
N GLY A 840 -33.80 20.93 -10.66
CA GLY A 840 -35.09 20.32 -10.95
C GLY A 840 -35.10 19.24 -12.04
N PHE A 841 -33.93 18.72 -12.40
CA PHE A 841 -33.78 17.62 -13.35
C PHE A 841 -33.43 16.31 -12.63
N GLY A 842 -33.80 15.18 -13.22
CA GLY A 842 -33.24 13.88 -12.85
C GLY A 842 -32.00 13.59 -13.67
N PHE A 843 -31.22 12.59 -13.28
CA PHE A 843 -30.04 12.16 -14.02
C PHE A 843 -29.76 10.67 -13.82
N VAL A 844 -29.00 10.13 -14.76
CA VAL A 844 -28.42 8.79 -14.72
C VAL A 844 -26.97 8.91 -15.16
N SER A 845 -26.09 8.04 -14.64
CA SER A 845 -24.69 8.05 -15.04
C SER A 845 -24.18 6.69 -15.54
N MET A 846 -23.10 6.76 -16.33
CA MET A 846 -22.34 5.61 -16.82
C MET A 846 -20.85 5.98 -16.95
N SER A 847 -19.99 4.98 -16.98
CA SER A 847 -18.59 5.16 -17.35
C SER A 847 -18.46 5.57 -18.81
N ASP A 848 -17.30 6.11 -19.17
CA ASP A 848 -16.95 6.39 -20.56
C ASP A 848 -16.83 5.11 -21.39
N GLU A 849 -16.29 4.00 -20.87
CA GLU A 849 -16.24 2.75 -21.63
C GLU A 849 -17.64 2.24 -21.98
N ALA A 850 -18.60 2.36 -21.06
CA ALA A 850 -20.00 2.00 -21.33
C ALA A 850 -20.66 2.95 -22.35
N PHE A 851 -20.27 4.23 -22.35
CA PHE A 851 -20.73 5.21 -23.33
C PHE A 851 -20.16 4.93 -24.73
N GLU A 852 -18.89 4.54 -24.81
CA GLU A 852 -18.18 4.18 -26.04
C GLU A 852 -18.76 2.95 -26.74
N GLU A 853 -19.44 2.04 -26.02
CA GLU A 853 -20.09 0.87 -26.61
C GLU A 853 -21.32 1.18 -27.48
N LEU A 854 -21.83 2.41 -27.43
CA LEU A 854 -23.01 2.83 -28.19
C LEU A 854 -24.30 2.07 -27.85
N ASN A 855 -24.35 1.38 -26.70
CA ASN A 855 -25.50 0.58 -26.23
C ASN A 855 -26.56 1.44 -25.50
N TRP A 856 -26.89 2.59 -26.08
CA TRP A 856 -27.81 3.61 -25.55
C TRP A 856 -28.45 4.39 -26.70
N GLU A 857 -29.60 5.04 -26.47
CA GLU A 857 -30.28 5.87 -27.48
C GLU A 857 -30.31 7.34 -27.06
N ALA A 858 -29.87 8.25 -27.95
CA ALA A 858 -29.75 9.68 -27.64
C ALA A 858 -31.08 10.30 -27.17
N GLN A 859 -32.21 9.79 -27.69
CA GLN A 859 -33.56 10.26 -27.36
C GLN A 859 -33.98 9.92 -25.93
N GLU A 860 -33.27 9.06 -25.21
CA GLU A 860 -33.57 8.75 -23.81
C GLU A 860 -33.19 9.91 -22.88
N PHE A 861 -32.28 10.78 -23.32
CA PHE A 861 -31.68 11.80 -22.47
C PHE A 861 -32.09 13.21 -22.88
N SER A 862 -32.08 14.13 -21.92
CA SER A 862 -32.37 15.56 -22.14
C SER A 862 -31.11 16.38 -22.42
N VAL A 863 -29.98 15.98 -21.85
CA VAL A 863 -28.65 16.59 -21.96
C VAL A 863 -27.61 15.49 -21.76
N LEU A 864 -26.50 15.55 -22.47
CA LEU A 864 -25.27 14.80 -22.19
C LEU A 864 -24.30 15.70 -21.43
N ASP A 865 -23.80 15.25 -20.29
CA ASP A 865 -22.80 15.92 -19.45
C ASP A 865 -21.54 15.04 -19.35
N LEU A 866 -20.47 15.43 -20.04
CA LEU A 866 -19.19 14.73 -20.09
C LEU A 866 -18.22 15.35 -19.09
N ILE A 867 -17.82 14.55 -18.10
CA ILE A 867 -16.85 14.92 -17.08
C ILE A 867 -15.48 14.42 -17.52
N PHE A 868 -14.56 15.33 -17.86
CA PHE A 868 -13.18 14.99 -18.19
C PHE A 868 -12.18 15.47 -17.14
N GLY A 869 -12.60 16.10 -16.03
CA GLY A 869 -11.69 16.43 -14.91
C GLY A 869 -10.29 16.87 -15.34
N GLU A 870 -9.27 16.09 -14.95
CA GLU A 870 -7.88 16.24 -15.43
C GLU A 870 -7.46 15.18 -16.46
N GLU A 871 -8.42 14.51 -17.09
CA GLU A 871 -8.21 13.55 -18.18
C GLU A 871 -7.30 14.15 -19.24
N LYS A 872 -6.26 13.41 -19.62
CA LYS A 872 -5.20 13.88 -20.51
C LYS A 872 -4.30 12.74 -20.94
N THR A 873 -4.03 12.66 -22.25
CA THR A 873 -3.11 11.68 -22.84
C THR A 873 -1.79 11.70 -22.09
N SER A 874 -1.46 10.59 -21.45
CA SER A 874 -0.27 10.45 -20.62
C SER A 874 0.63 9.35 -21.18
N LYS A 875 1.93 9.63 -21.25
CA LYS A 875 2.96 8.73 -21.77
C LYS A 875 4.08 8.59 -20.74
N ARG A 876 4.55 7.37 -20.56
CA ARG A 876 5.71 7.04 -19.73
C ARG A 876 6.98 7.48 -20.42
N MET A 877 7.89 8.02 -19.62
CA MET A 877 9.23 8.39 -20.04
C MET A 877 10.18 7.19 -20.09
N TYR A 878 10.00 6.20 -19.21
CA TYR A 878 10.84 5.01 -19.10
C TYR A 878 10.03 3.72 -19.23
N GLY A 879 10.68 2.64 -19.67
CA GLY A 879 10.08 1.30 -19.78
C GLY A 879 9.24 1.09 -21.04
N LYS A 880 8.18 0.30 -20.91
CA LYS A 880 7.24 -0.01 -21.98
C LYS A 880 6.46 1.23 -22.37
N GLU A 881 6.39 1.49 -23.67
CA GLU A 881 5.54 2.54 -24.22
C GLU A 881 4.09 2.30 -23.83
N ASN A 882 3.42 3.38 -23.45
CA ASN A 882 1.99 3.44 -23.19
C ASN A 882 1.44 4.76 -23.76
N LYS A 883 0.13 4.81 -23.86
CA LYS A 883 -0.60 6.02 -24.22
C LYS A 883 -1.99 5.89 -23.62
N ASP A 884 -2.08 6.26 -22.36
CA ASP A 884 -3.29 6.10 -21.56
C ASP A 884 -4.07 7.43 -21.56
N PHE A 885 -5.33 7.41 -21.11
CA PHE A 885 -6.06 8.62 -20.72
C PHE A 885 -6.31 9.61 -21.88
N THR A 886 -6.41 9.09 -23.11
CA THR A 886 -6.69 9.92 -24.30
C THR A 886 -8.18 10.30 -24.30
N ILE A 887 -8.51 11.59 -24.34
CA ILE A 887 -9.91 12.07 -24.32
C ILE A 887 -10.60 11.73 -25.64
N TYR A 888 -9.95 12.01 -26.78
CA TYR A 888 -10.59 11.94 -28.10
C TYR A 888 -10.21 10.67 -28.87
N THR A 889 -10.42 9.51 -28.25
CA THR A 889 -10.32 8.21 -28.93
C THR A 889 -11.26 8.16 -30.16
N PRO A 890 -10.99 7.30 -31.16
CA PRO A 890 -11.96 7.01 -32.21
C PRO A 890 -13.37 6.68 -31.66
N GLU A 891 -13.42 5.88 -30.61
CA GLU A 891 -14.62 5.38 -29.95
C GLU A 891 -15.40 6.51 -29.25
N MET A 892 -14.74 7.33 -28.42
CA MET A 892 -15.37 8.50 -27.78
C MET A 892 -15.95 9.47 -28.80
N ARG A 893 -15.21 9.76 -29.89
CA ARG A 893 -15.71 10.65 -30.94
C ARG A 893 -16.91 10.06 -31.68
N GLU A 894 -16.94 8.75 -31.89
CA GLU A 894 -18.10 8.08 -32.47
C GLU A 894 -19.31 8.16 -31.54
N ALA A 895 -19.12 7.94 -30.24
CA ALA A 895 -20.17 8.06 -29.23
C ALA A 895 -20.75 9.48 -29.16
N ILE A 896 -19.90 10.51 -29.12
CA ILE A 896 -20.34 11.90 -29.16
C ILE A 896 -21.08 12.20 -30.48
N ARG A 897 -20.54 11.78 -31.63
CA ARG A 897 -21.23 11.97 -32.92
C ARG A 897 -22.61 11.31 -32.92
N LYS A 898 -22.74 10.07 -32.43
CA LYS A 898 -24.01 9.37 -32.32
C LYS A 898 -25.02 10.19 -31.52
N TYR A 899 -24.60 10.79 -30.40
CA TYR A 899 -25.47 11.65 -29.59
C TYR A 899 -25.89 12.91 -30.35
N LEU A 900 -24.96 13.58 -31.02
CA LEU A 900 -25.19 14.82 -31.77
C LEU A 900 -26.05 14.64 -33.04
N LEU A 901 -26.33 13.41 -33.48
CA LEU A 901 -27.29 13.14 -34.56
C LEU A 901 -28.73 13.49 -34.17
N ASP A 902 -29.05 13.57 -32.87
CA ASP A 902 -30.37 14.03 -32.42
C ASP A 902 -30.54 15.54 -32.67
N LYS A 903 -31.66 15.94 -33.27
CA LYS A 903 -31.93 17.33 -33.64
C LYS A 903 -32.11 18.27 -32.44
N ASN A 904 -32.25 17.74 -31.23
CA ASN A 904 -32.37 18.49 -29.99
C ASN A 904 -31.22 18.20 -29.03
N ALA A 905 -30.10 17.64 -29.53
CA ALA A 905 -28.94 17.30 -28.72
C ALA A 905 -28.42 18.52 -27.94
N LYS A 906 -28.08 18.29 -26.68
CA LYS A 906 -27.58 19.29 -25.73
C LYS A 906 -26.38 18.71 -25.00
N LEU A 907 -25.23 19.36 -25.11
CA LEU A 907 -23.97 18.83 -24.60
C LEU A 907 -23.31 19.79 -23.61
N ILE A 908 -22.92 19.28 -22.45
CA ILE A 908 -21.97 19.90 -21.52
C ILE A 908 -20.69 19.07 -21.57
N LEU A 909 -19.54 19.73 -21.69
CA LEU A 909 -18.23 19.08 -21.62
C LEU A 909 -17.31 19.98 -20.79
N SER A 910 -16.73 19.45 -19.72
CA SER A 910 -15.79 20.20 -18.88
C SER A 910 -14.55 19.39 -18.52
N GLY A 911 -13.39 20.02 -18.62
CA GLY A 911 -12.12 19.43 -18.20
C GLY A 911 -10.97 20.43 -18.32
N ALA A 912 -9.88 20.18 -17.61
CA ALA A 912 -8.70 21.04 -17.57
C ALA A 912 -7.90 21.00 -18.89
N TYR A 913 -7.96 19.87 -19.61
CA TYR A 913 -7.07 19.57 -20.75
C TYR A 913 -7.80 19.21 -22.06
N VAL A 914 -9.07 19.62 -22.19
CA VAL A 914 -9.93 19.33 -23.34
C VAL A 914 -9.39 19.88 -24.68
N GLY A 915 -8.55 20.90 -24.65
CA GLY A 915 -7.84 21.44 -25.81
C GLY A 915 -6.40 20.92 -25.91
N THR A 916 -5.69 20.81 -24.78
CA THR A 916 -4.33 20.26 -24.70
C THR A 916 -4.27 18.84 -25.27
N ASP A 917 -5.26 18.01 -24.97
CA ASP A 917 -5.30 16.63 -25.44
C ASP A 917 -5.40 16.50 -26.96
N LEU A 918 -5.97 17.51 -27.65
CA LEU A 918 -6.01 17.54 -29.13
C LEU A 918 -4.61 17.52 -29.76
N GLU A 919 -3.60 18.02 -29.02
CA GLU A 919 -2.20 17.98 -29.44
C GLU A 919 -1.50 16.71 -28.92
N LEU A 920 -1.70 16.35 -27.65
CA LEU A 920 -1.01 15.22 -27.02
C LEU A 920 -1.46 13.85 -27.53
N CYS A 921 -2.74 13.72 -27.91
CA CYS A 921 -3.26 12.48 -28.48
C CYS A 921 -2.62 12.16 -29.83
N GLY A 922 -2.04 13.13 -30.55
CA GLY A 922 -1.35 12.90 -31.82
C GLY A 922 -2.25 12.38 -32.96
N ASP A 923 -3.57 12.56 -32.86
CA ASP A 923 -4.53 12.26 -33.94
C ASP A 923 -5.06 13.57 -34.56
N SER A 924 -4.71 13.84 -35.83
CA SER A 924 -5.18 15.04 -36.53
C SER A 924 -6.69 15.09 -36.71
N LEU A 925 -7.37 13.94 -36.72
CA LEU A 925 -8.82 13.86 -36.77
C LEU A 925 -9.46 14.35 -35.48
N ALA A 926 -8.77 14.32 -34.33
CA ALA A 926 -9.28 14.85 -33.06
C ALA A 926 -9.47 16.36 -33.14
N LYS A 927 -8.49 17.07 -33.71
CA LYS A 927 -8.60 18.51 -33.96
C LYS A 927 -9.77 18.84 -34.90
N SER A 928 -9.89 18.14 -36.02
CA SER A 928 -11.01 18.36 -36.95
C SER A 928 -12.36 18.02 -36.31
N PHE A 929 -12.41 17.03 -35.42
CA PHE A 929 -13.61 16.73 -34.64
C PHE A 929 -13.96 17.86 -33.68
N ALA A 930 -13.01 18.37 -32.89
CA ALA A 930 -13.25 19.49 -31.98
C ALA A 930 -13.74 20.75 -32.72
N GLU A 931 -13.14 21.07 -33.86
CA GLU A 931 -13.52 22.23 -34.66
C GLU A 931 -14.92 22.07 -35.29
N ASN A 932 -15.21 20.92 -35.91
CA ASN A 932 -16.42 20.75 -36.72
C ASN A 932 -17.63 20.19 -35.96
N GLU A 933 -17.43 19.47 -34.86
CA GLU A 933 -18.48 18.81 -34.07
C GLU A 933 -18.61 19.37 -32.64
N LEU A 934 -17.57 19.98 -32.06
CA LEU A 934 -17.65 20.62 -30.74
C LEU A 934 -17.56 22.14 -30.80
N HIS A 935 -17.25 22.69 -31.99
CA HIS A 935 -17.22 24.12 -32.28
C HIS A 935 -16.24 24.94 -31.42
N TYR A 936 -15.10 24.36 -31.05
CA TYR A 936 -14.01 25.08 -30.40
C TYR A 936 -12.64 24.73 -30.98
N GLN A 937 -11.64 25.57 -30.69
CA GLN A 937 -10.24 25.36 -31.03
C GLN A 937 -9.34 25.66 -29.82
N PHE A 938 -8.30 24.86 -29.65
CA PHE A 938 -7.29 25.06 -28.60
C PHE A 938 -6.47 26.34 -28.83
N ARG A 939 -6.09 27.01 -27.74
CA ARG A 939 -5.16 28.15 -27.76
C ARG A 939 -3.93 27.94 -26.90
N THR A 940 -4.11 27.60 -25.63
CA THR A 940 -3.01 27.43 -24.68
C THR A 940 -3.49 26.72 -23.42
N ASN A 941 -2.63 25.90 -22.83
CA ASN A 941 -2.81 25.23 -21.55
C ASN A 941 -2.46 26.10 -20.33
N TYR A 942 -2.15 27.38 -20.56
CA TYR A 942 -1.89 28.37 -19.51
C TYR A 942 -3.04 29.37 -19.44
N GLY A 943 -4.28 28.86 -19.32
CA GLY A 943 -5.50 29.64 -19.26
C GLY A 943 -5.54 30.56 -18.04
N SER A 944 -5.26 30.02 -16.85
CA SER A 944 -5.28 30.78 -15.59
C SER A 944 -4.43 30.13 -14.50
N LYS A 945 -3.80 30.97 -13.66
CA LYS A 945 -3.25 30.56 -12.34
C LYS A 945 -4.15 30.99 -11.18
N LEU A 946 -5.11 31.88 -11.43
CA LEU A 946 -5.98 32.46 -10.40
C LEU A 946 -7.31 31.73 -10.23
N GLY A 947 -7.70 30.85 -11.15
CA GLY A 947 -8.96 30.10 -11.08
C GLY A 947 -10.25 30.92 -11.23
N LYS A 948 -10.16 32.21 -11.57
CA LYS A 948 -11.32 33.11 -11.72
C LYS A 948 -11.85 33.15 -13.14
N VAL A 949 -13.16 33.01 -13.31
CA VAL A 949 -13.85 33.14 -14.59
C VAL A 949 -15.08 34.04 -14.50
N SER A 950 -15.38 34.75 -15.59
CA SER A 950 -16.55 35.63 -15.70
C SER A 950 -17.13 35.58 -17.11
N HIS A 951 -18.43 35.82 -17.21
CA HIS A 951 -19.17 35.84 -18.47
C HIS A 951 -18.77 37.02 -19.38
N THR A 952 -18.98 36.88 -20.69
CA THR A 952 -18.78 37.99 -21.64
C THR A 952 -20.02 38.88 -21.76
N ASN A 953 -19.82 40.12 -22.23
CA ASN A 953 -20.93 41.05 -22.51
C ASN A 953 -21.94 40.49 -23.52
N GLU A 954 -21.52 39.62 -24.43
CA GLU A 954 -22.37 39.06 -25.48
C GLU A 954 -23.41 38.07 -24.92
N VAL A 955 -23.08 37.39 -23.82
CA VAL A 955 -23.92 36.34 -23.22
C VAL A 955 -24.58 36.78 -21.91
N ARG A 956 -24.35 38.03 -21.47
CA ARG A 956 -24.76 38.57 -20.16
C ARG A 956 -26.27 38.54 -19.85
N ASN A 957 -27.10 38.42 -20.88
CA ASN A 957 -28.55 38.31 -20.69
C ASN A 957 -28.97 36.93 -20.17
N ASN A 958 -28.14 35.91 -20.41
CA ASN A 958 -28.42 34.52 -20.05
C ASN A 958 -27.44 33.99 -19.02
N PHE A 959 -26.21 34.51 -19.01
CA PHE A 959 -25.17 34.11 -18.09
C PHE A 959 -24.73 35.29 -17.24
N THR A 960 -24.72 35.11 -15.92
CA THR A 960 -24.34 36.13 -14.95
C THR A 960 -23.46 35.53 -13.87
N GLY A 961 -22.64 36.35 -13.23
CA GLY A 961 -21.79 35.92 -12.11
C GLY A 961 -20.31 35.79 -12.47
N GLU A 962 -19.55 35.56 -11.40
CA GLU A 962 -18.12 35.29 -11.39
C GLU A 962 -17.91 34.02 -10.56
N TYR A 963 -17.05 33.13 -11.06
CA TYR A 963 -16.82 31.83 -10.43
C TYR A 963 -15.34 31.64 -10.15
N GLN A 964 -15.04 30.85 -9.13
CA GLN A 964 -13.70 30.46 -8.71
C GLN A 964 -13.62 28.93 -8.69
N PHE A 965 -12.62 28.38 -9.37
CA PHE A 965 -12.20 26.99 -9.25
C PHE A 965 -10.85 26.87 -8.55
N VAL A 966 -10.56 25.68 -8.03
CA VAL A 966 -9.35 25.40 -7.23
C VAL A 966 -8.11 25.35 -8.12
N THR A 967 -7.20 26.31 -7.95
CA THR A 967 -5.85 26.31 -8.56
C THR A 967 -4.72 26.28 -7.53
N GLY A 968 -5.07 26.21 -6.24
CA GLY A 968 -4.16 26.07 -5.10
C GLY A 968 -4.55 24.89 -4.22
N TYR A 969 -4.03 24.83 -2.99
CA TYR A 969 -4.35 23.75 -2.07
C TYR A 969 -5.81 23.81 -1.61
N SER A 970 -6.49 22.66 -1.70
CA SER A 970 -7.76 22.37 -1.05
C SER A 970 -7.65 21.01 -0.38
N SER A 971 -8.31 20.83 0.76
CA SER A 971 -8.32 19.54 1.48
C SER A 971 -9.35 18.55 0.93
N VAL A 972 -10.19 18.96 -0.03
CA VAL A 972 -11.34 18.17 -0.52
C VAL A 972 -11.50 18.14 -2.04
N ILE A 973 -10.92 19.09 -2.77
CA ILE A 973 -11.02 19.21 -4.23
C ILE A 973 -9.59 19.19 -4.79
N TYR A 974 -9.35 18.42 -5.85
CA TYR A 974 -8.04 18.38 -6.51
C TYR A 974 -7.71 19.73 -7.17
N LYS A 975 -6.41 19.97 -7.36
CA LYS A 975 -5.92 21.23 -7.92
C LYS A 975 -5.99 21.19 -9.44
N VAL A 976 -6.25 22.33 -10.07
CA VAL A 976 -6.16 22.50 -11.53
C VAL A 976 -4.95 23.38 -11.85
N GLU A 977 -3.83 22.80 -12.26
CA GLU A 977 -2.54 23.52 -12.41
C GLU A 977 -2.44 24.33 -13.70
N ALA A 978 -3.05 23.79 -14.77
CA ALA A 978 -2.86 24.23 -16.15
C ALA A 978 -4.18 24.12 -16.97
N PRO A 979 -5.22 24.90 -16.61
CA PRO A 979 -6.50 24.88 -17.31
C PRO A 979 -6.38 25.46 -18.72
N ASP A 980 -7.12 24.90 -19.66
CA ASP A 980 -7.09 25.29 -21.06
C ASP A 980 -7.83 26.61 -21.34
N ALA A 981 -7.25 27.40 -22.23
CA ALA A 981 -7.96 28.43 -22.98
C ALA A 981 -8.38 27.88 -24.35
N ILE A 982 -9.67 27.99 -24.65
CA ILE A 982 -10.32 27.50 -25.88
C ILE A 982 -11.14 28.62 -26.52
N GLU A 983 -11.14 28.73 -27.84
CA GLU A 983 -11.88 29.77 -28.57
C GLU A 983 -12.95 29.16 -29.48
N PRO A 984 -14.03 29.90 -29.80
CA PRO A 984 -15.07 29.39 -30.69
C PRO A 984 -14.54 29.09 -32.10
N PHE A 985 -15.16 28.10 -32.75
CA PHE A 985 -14.93 27.77 -34.15
C PHE A 985 -16.25 27.66 -34.92
N GLY A 986 -16.35 28.36 -36.04
CA GLY A 986 -17.53 28.36 -36.91
C GLY A 986 -18.60 29.39 -36.53
N GLU A 987 -19.65 29.45 -37.35
CA GLU A 987 -20.81 30.33 -37.11
C GLU A 987 -21.65 29.80 -35.94
N ASN A 988 -22.25 30.69 -35.16
CA ASN A 988 -23.05 30.40 -33.97
C ASN A 988 -22.29 29.89 -32.73
N ALA A 989 -20.95 29.78 -32.79
CA ALA A 989 -20.10 29.56 -31.64
C ALA A 989 -19.66 30.90 -31.02
N LYS A 990 -19.68 31.01 -29.68
CA LYS A 990 -19.37 32.25 -28.95
C LYS A 990 -18.56 31.96 -27.68
N VAL A 991 -17.81 32.96 -27.23
CA VAL A 991 -17.12 32.90 -25.94
C VAL A 991 -18.15 33.05 -24.81
N LEU A 992 -18.26 32.01 -24.00
CA LEU A 992 -19.13 31.96 -22.82
C LEU A 992 -18.47 32.64 -21.61
N LEU A 993 -17.31 32.13 -21.20
CA LEU A 993 -16.55 32.60 -20.04
C LEU A 993 -15.15 33.07 -20.45
N ARG A 994 -14.58 33.99 -19.68
CA ARG A 994 -13.18 34.41 -19.77
C ARG A 994 -12.49 34.27 -18.43
N TYR A 995 -11.21 33.91 -18.44
CA TYR A 995 -10.37 33.96 -17.27
C TYR A 995 -10.14 35.41 -16.84
N SER A 996 -10.61 35.79 -15.66
CA SER A 996 -10.66 37.20 -15.23
C SER A 996 -9.29 37.86 -15.10
N GLY A 997 -8.21 37.07 -14.94
CA GLY A 997 -6.85 37.59 -14.80
C GLY A 997 -6.17 38.02 -16.10
N ASN A 998 -6.60 37.48 -17.25
CA ASN A 998 -5.94 37.74 -18.54
C ASN A 998 -6.89 37.82 -19.75
N ASN A 999 -8.20 37.70 -19.53
CA ASN A 999 -9.27 37.74 -20.54
C ASN A 999 -9.22 36.66 -21.62
N LYS A 1000 -8.38 35.63 -21.51
CA LYS A 1000 -8.45 34.46 -22.42
C LYS A 1000 -9.79 33.76 -22.27
N SER A 1001 -10.31 33.20 -23.36
CA SER A 1001 -11.56 32.44 -23.32
C SER A 1001 -11.40 31.16 -22.49
N ALA A 1002 -12.29 30.97 -21.52
CA ALA A 1002 -12.33 29.85 -20.58
C ALA A 1002 -13.45 28.85 -20.91
N GLY A 1003 -14.35 29.22 -21.83
CA GLY A 1003 -15.44 28.35 -22.26
C GLY A 1003 -16.13 28.88 -23.51
N VAL A 1004 -16.67 27.96 -24.29
CA VAL A 1004 -17.34 28.21 -25.56
C VAL A 1004 -18.77 27.67 -25.47
N LEU A 1005 -19.73 28.43 -26.01
CA LEU A 1005 -21.07 27.92 -26.27
C LEU A 1005 -21.31 27.85 -27.77
N TYR A 1006 -22.12 26.90 -28.21
CA TYR A 1006 -22.60 26.77 -29.58
C TYR A 1006 -24.12 26.69 -29.58
N ASN A 1007 -24.77 27.44 -30.49
CA ASN A 1007 -26.22 27.47 -30.66
C ASN A 1007 -26.61 27.31 -32.14
N GLY A 1008 -26.52 26.09 -32.67
CA GLY A 1008 -26.77 25.82 -34.08
C GLY A 1008 -27.70 24.62 -34.29
N LYS A 1009 -27.23 23.58 -34.99
CA LYS A 1009 -28.01 22.36 -35.25
C LYS A 1009 -28.34 21.57 -33.97
N TYR A 1010 -27.53 21.77 -32.95
CA TYR A 1010 -27.64 21.32 -31.57
C TYR A 1010 -27.05 22.43 -30.69
N GLN A 1011 -27.13 22.27 -29.37
CA GLN A 1011 -26.58 23.22 -28.41
C GLN A 1011 -25.45 22.58 -27.62
N SER A 1012 -24.35 23.30 -27.38
CA SER A 1012 -23.28 22.82 -26.51
C SER A 1012 -22.66 23.92 -25.66
N VAL A 1013 -22.09 23.51 -24.52
CA VAL A 1013 -21.26 24.31 -23.63
C VAL A 1013 -20.00 23.51 -23.33
N ILE A 1014 -18.85 24.05 -23.71
CA ILE A 1014 -17.52 23.44 -23.51
C ILE A 1014 -16.72 24.34 -22.56
N LEU A 1015 -16.20 23.79 -21.46
CA LEU A 1015 -15.42 24.52 -20.46
C LEU A 1015 -13.97 24.01 -20.47
N GLY A 1016 -13.00 24.93 -20.48
CA GLY A 1016 -11.56 24.64 -20.36
C GLY A 1016 -11.10 24.49 -18.90
N PHE A 1017 -12.04 24.26 -17.99
CA PHE A 1017 -11.81 23.91 -16.59
C PHE A 1017 -12.92 22.95 -16.13
N PRO A 1018 -12.67 22.09 -15.13
CA PRO A 1018 -13.65 21.12 -14.66
C PRO A 1018 -14.73 21.78 -13.77
N LEU A 1019 -16.01 21.46 -13.98
CA LEU A 1019 -17.12 22.06 -13.22
C LEU A 1019 -17.12 21.63 -11.74
N GLU A 1020 -16.73 20.39 -11.47
CA GLU A 1020 -16.56 19.80 -10.14
C GLU A 1020 -15.52 20.54 -9.28
N THR A 1021 -14.59 21.27 -9.90
CA THR A 1021 -13.52 22.02 -9.20
C THR A 1021 -13.91 23.42 -8.75
N LEU A 1022 -15.10 23.89 -9.12
CA LEU A 1022 -15.64 25.15 -8.59
C LEU A 1022 -15.74 25.07 -7.07
N GLU A 1023 -15.21 26.06 -6.35
CA GLU A 1023 -14.96 25.95 -4.89
C GLU A 1023 -16.22 25.72 -4.05
N THR A 1024 -17.37 26.21 -4.52
CA THR A 1024 -18.62 26.17 -3.74
C THR A 1024 -19.74 25.48 -4.50
N LYS A 1025 -20.60 24.78 -3.74
CA LYS A 1025 -21.84 24.21 -4.27
C LYS A 1025 -22.73 25.29 -4.93
N ALA A 1026 -22.74 26.50 -4.39
CA ALA A 1026 -23.51 27.60 -4.97
C ALA A 1026 -23.03 27.99 -6.37
N TYR A 1027 -21.71 28.04 -6.61
CA TYR A 1027 -21.15 28.29 -7.95
C TYR A 1027 -21.52 27.20 -8.94
N ARG A 1028 -21.37 25.93 -8.55
CA ARG A 1028 -21.76 24.78 -9.38
C ARG A 1028 -23.25 24.84 -9.75
N ASN A 1029 -24.10 25.05 -8.76
CA ASN A 1029 -25.55 25.11 -8.96
C ASN A 1029 -25.97 26.26 -9.87
N GLU A 1030 -25.41 27.45 -9.70
CA GLU A 1030 -25.79 28.62 -10.50
C GLU A 1030 -25.26 28.53 -11.94
N LEU A 1031 -24.02 28.07 -12.16
CA LEU A 1031 -23.51 27.87 -13.51
C LEU A 1031 -24.31 26.78 -14.26
N MET A 1032 -24.55 25.64 -13.61
CA MET A 1032 -25.37 24.55 -14.18
C MET A 1032 -26.79 25.04 -14.51
N LYS A 1033 -27.40 25.85 -13.63
CA LYS A 1033 -28.72 26.46 -13.87
C LYS A 1033 -28.75 27.28 -15.15
N GLN A 1034 -27.76 28.16 -15.34
CA GLN A 1034 -27.69 29.05 -16.50
C GLN A 1034 -27.45 28.25 -17.80
N ILE A 1035 -26.62 27.20 -17.76
CA ILE A 1035 -26.42 26.28 -18.89
C ILE A 1035 -27.74 25.58 -19.25
N LEU A 1036 -28.45 25.02 -18.28
CA LEU A 1036 -29.74 24.35 -18.51
C LEU A 1036 -30.82 25.32 -19.00
N GLN A 1037 -30.79 26.58 -18.58
CA GLN A 1037 -31.69 27.62 -19.09
C GLN A 1037 -31.37 28.02 -20.53
N PHE A 1038 -30.09 28.09 -20.90
CA PHE A 1038 -29.65 28.29 -22.28
C PHE A 1038 -30.17 27.19 -23.19
N PHE A 1039 -30.09 25.92 -22.77
CA PHE A 1039 -30.61 24.80 -23.55
C PHE A 1039 -32.14 24.76 -23.72
N ASN A 1040 -32.89 25.61 -23.04
CA ASN A 1040 -34.35 25.68 -23.17
C ASN A 1040 -34.82 26.88 -24.00
N GLN A 1041 -33.88 27.62 -24.59
CA GLN A 1041 -34.13 28.68 -25.58
C GLN A 1041 -34.07 28.08 -26.98
#